data_AF-A0A0A8L9K4-F1
#
_entry.id   AF-A0A0A8L9K4-F1
#
_cell.length_a   1.000
_cell.length_b   1.000
_cell.length_c   1.000
_cell.angle_alpha   90.00
_cell.angle_beta   90.00
_cell.angle_gamma   90.00
#
_symmetry.space_group_name_H-M   'P 1'
#
loop_
_entity.id
_entity.type
_entity.pdbx_description
1 polymer ?
#
loop_
_entity_poly.entity_id
_entity_poly.type
_entity_poly.pdbx_seq_one_letter_code
_entity_poly.pdbx_strand_id
1 'polypeptide(L)'
;MQPFPAGEEHIKRLLSLENMTTAKHLKLACFMLCLPTVLAYGVGFHLTQVARVLPSHDQFTKAGSLFPDSVDQFDKLEVNWNSFVSDGLHLWHEKYESATDDHGLKQFLLGVYVGDVINTLQNFTEHGVLHVLANLEFNGSFEDSLRYMRGTADLIHLSCLLGQENIEWNYYLSTQIKLPLKEDILCLFTKQGIDVDWISVVGHLFDMLGVLHSELYLLQNKRFHALDIAYSISPGGPKLIKEHWRGGEWDILAELQEQISVIESKFGPTAVTASDTLNFAHESSSSILSEGLDSDRDNTYVTPLNRLSLFGTSVAKGEFLENEPCLAVGAPLEGGSGSIYIIPMSILGMEAKANLNITALYGSKVHTFRLLDYDYLVVSETGKQAVHFYLFGEKVLTILDPSANYQEVNFVTSADNGQIPDLILTCKFCQKYELGKATIIPGLNIIPFLITGKRNQVEFVDSIGSIVLSGPRSLSYQHYGASAVASQSFLLVTAQNIGLVYGYNLQKLSSGITPSFYVKEDAIIYPSEDLPWNWDKLPSSKHGLFGAEICVWTHEGFDFIAISELLFNKVYIYKDAGNSALEVWLALELDPLSDFNTVKYSIEFGKGIHFSTTEMRLYVSSPGSFNGAGAIWSVSMAEMQRTVGFWKSKHLIVNALEHLSLVNPETKKKGWSNFGSILTDSSSGNLIVSIPQFGYGDLHQLPLIGALLVH
;
A
#
# COMPACT_ATOMS: atom_id res chain seq x y z
N MET A 1 -29.85 14.47 -69.23
CA MET A 1 -30.01 15.74 -68.49
C MET A 1 -31.23 15.61 -67.58
N GLN A 2 -30.98 15.24 -66.33
CA GLN A 2 -31.83 15.44 -65.14
C GLN A 2 -30.91 15.10 -63.96
N PRO A 3 -30.62 16.04 -63.03
CA PRO A 3 -29.77 15.74 -61.88
C PRO A 3 -30.62 15.15 -60.75
N PHE A 4 -30.15 14.04 -60.19
CA PHE A 4 -30.68 13.46 -58.95
C PHE A 4 -30.35 14.37 -57.75
N PRO A 5 -31.32 14.77 -56.92
CA PRO A 5 -31.07 15.46 -55.66
C PRO A 5 -30.92 14.41 -54.56
N ALA A 6 -29.71 13.91 -54.33
CA ALA A 6 -29.43 12.97 -53.24
C ALA A 6 -28.24 13.39 -52.34
N GLY A 7 -27.60 14.54 -52.63
CA GLY A 7 -26.43 15.01 -51.88
C GLY A 7 -26.78 15.79 -50.60
N GLU A 8 -27.84 16.60 -50.60
CA GLU A 8 -28.11 17.53 -49.50
C GLU A 8 -28.75 16.87 -48.27
N GLU A 9 -29.58 15.84 -48.45
CA GLU A 9 -30.28 15.18 -47.34
C GLU A 9 -29.36 14.20 -46.59
N HIS A 10 -28.38 13.61 -47.29
CA HIS A 10 -27.39 12.72 -46.68
C HIS A 10 -26.32 13.48 -45.88
N ILE A 11 -25.88 14.64 -46.39
CA ILE A 11 -24.96 15.55 -45.69
C ILE A 11 -25.64 16.19 -44.47
N LYS A 12 -26.93 16.58 -44.55
CA LYS A 12 -27.70 17.06 -43.39
C LYS A 12 -27.89 15.97 -42.32
N ARG A 13 -28.05 14.70 -42.71
CA ARG A 13 -28.10 13.57 -41.74
C ARG A 13 -26.76 13.31 -41.07
N LEU A 14 -25.65 13.33 -41.82
CA LEU A 14 -24.29 13.17 -41.26
C LEU A 14 -23.92 14.32 -40.31
N LEU A 15 -24.21 15.57 -40.69
CA LEU A 15 -24.02 16.73 -39.82
C LEU A 15 -24.95 16.72 -38.60
N SER A 16 -26.17 16.14 -38.69
CA SER A 16 -27.05 15.97 -37.53
C SER A 16 -26.58 14.88 -36.57
N LEU A 17 -25.93 13.82 -37.07
CA LEU A 17 -25.40 12.72 -36.28
C LEU A 17 -24.08 13.11 -35.60
N GLU A 18 -23.19 13.84 -36.29
CA GLU A 18 -21.99 14.43 -35.70
C GLU A 18 -22.32 15.50 -34.67
N ASN A 19 -23.35 16.33 -34.91
CA ASN A 19 -23.83 17.29 -33.92
C ASN A 19 -24.54 16.63 -32.73
N MET A 20 -25.12 15.43 -32.87
CA MET A 20 -25.71 14.70 -31.75
C MET A 20 -24.67 13.95 -30.90
N THR A 21 -23.58 13.46 -31.48
CA THR A 21 -22.46 12.86 -30.72
C THR A 21 -21.61 13.92 -30.05
N THR A 22 -21.27 15.01 -30.75
CA THR A 22 -20.61 16.16 -30.10
C THR A 22 -21.52 16.84 -29.09
N ALA A 23 -22.83 17.00 -29.32
CA ALA A 23 -23.72 17.51 -28.28
C ALA A 23 -23.92 16.55 -27.11
N LYS A 24 -23.80 15.22 -27.28
CA LYS A 24 -23.80 14.27 -26.15
C LYS A 24 -22.50 14.31 -25.37
N HIS A 25 -21.35 14.44 -26.04
CA HIS A 25 -20.04 14.57 -25.37
C HIS A 25 -19.85 15.95 -24.77
N LEU A 26 -20.39 17.00 -25.40
CA LEU A 26 -20.46 18.36 -24.86
C LEU A 26 -21.50 18.45 -23.74
N LYS A 27 -22.62 17.71 -23.78
CA LYS A 27 -23.54 17.62 -22.63
C LYS A 27 -22.97 16.79 -21.49
N LEU A 28 -22.18 15.74 -21.75
CA LEU A 28 -21.49 14.99 -20.70
C LEU A 28 -20.33 15.81 -20.12
N ALA A 29 -19.55 16.48 -20.97
CA ALA A 29 -18.51 17.41 -20.56
C ALA A 29 -19.09 18.64 -19.87
N CYS A 30 -20.21 19.22 -20.34
CA CYS A 30 -20.94 20.28 -19.63
C CYS A 30 -21.65 19.77 -18.38
N PHE A 31 -22.10 18.52 -18.30
CA PHE A 31 -22.60 17.96 -17.04
C PHE A 31 -21.46 17.86 -16.03
N MET A 32 -20.28 17.41 -16.46
CA MET A 32 -19.05 17.36 -15.64
C MET A 32 -18.48 18.76 -15.33
N LEU A 33 -18.60 19.74 -16.24
CA LEU A 33 -18.11 21.12 -16.10
C LEU A 33 -19.13 22.04 -15.38
N CYS A 34 -20.43 21.72 -15.39
CA CYS A 34 -21.50 22.43 -14.68
C CYS A 34 -21.85 21.78 -13.33
N LEU A 35 -21.02 20.86 -12.85
CA LEU A 35 -20.98 20.47 -11.44
C LEU A 35 -19.82 21.19 -10.73
N PRO A 36 -20.00 22.43 -10.25
CA PRO A 36 -19.20 22.93 -9.13
C PRO A 36 -19.43 22.09 -7.85
N THR A 37 -20.36 21.12 -7.87
CA THR A 37 -20.81 20.33 -6.74
C THR A 37 -21.13 18.88 -7.15
N VAL A 38 -20.17 18.14 -7.72
CA VAL A 38 -20.15 16.70 -7.36
C VAL A 38 -19.62 16.72 -5.94
N LEU A 39 -20.53 16.69 -4.97
CA LEU A 39 -20.16 16.49 -3.58
C LEU A 39 -19.58 15.08 -3.52
N ALA A 40 -18.26 15.01 -3.48
CA ALA A 40 -17.49 13.80 -3.35
C ALA A 40 -17.44 13.49 -1.85
N TYR A 41 -17.91 12.32 -1.43
CA TYR A 41 -18.16 11.99 -0.03
C TYR A 41 -17.33 10.82 0.51
N GLY A 42 -16.60 10.09 -0.33
CA GLY A 42 -15.81 8.93 0.10
C GLY A 42 -16.67 7.81 0.71
N VAL A 43 -17.93 7.67 0.25
CA VAL A 43 -18.91 6.75 0.83
C VAL A 43 -18.46 5.31 0.70
N GLY A 44 -17.91 4.93 -0.46
CA GLY A 44 -17.41 3.59 -0.71
C GLY A 44 -16.31 3.20 0.28
N PHE A 45 -15.37 4.10 0.51
CA PHE A 45 -14.29 3.96 1.46
C PHE A 45 -14.81 3.77 2.89
N HIS A 46 -15.69 4.67 3.37
CA HIS A 46 -16.29 4.58 4.71
C HIS A 46 -17.01 3.25 4.93
N LEU A 47 -17.90 2.88 4.00
CA LEU A 47 -18.66 1.64 4.10
C LEU A 47 -17.77 0.40 4.07
N THR A 48 -16.65 0.46 3.35
CA THR A 48 -15.65 -0.63 3.33
C THR A 48 -14.96 -0.78 4.68
N GLN A 49 -14.52 0.32 5.31
CA GLN A 49 -13.86 0.25 6.61
C GLN A 49 -14.81 -0.30 7.68
N VAL A 50 -16.07 0.17 7.69
CA VAL A 50 -17.13 -0.36 8.56
C VAL A 50 -17.29 -1.86 8.37
N ALA A 51 -17.41 -2.33 7.12
CA ALA A 51 -17.63 -3.75 6.85
C ALA A 51 -16.48 -4.64 7.34
N ARG A 52 -15.24 -4.12 7.32
CA ARG A 52 -14.05 -4.84 7.76
C ARG A 52 -13.92 -4.92 9.27
N VAL A 53 -14.16 -3.80 9.96
CA VAL A 53 -13.90 -3.70 11.41
C VAL A 53 -15.09 -4.12 12.25
N LEU A 54 -16.30 -4.17 11.68
CA LEU A 54 -17.53 -4.60 12.35
C LEU A 54 -18.10 -5.87 11.70
N PRO A 55 -17.85 -7.08 12.26
CA PRO A 55 -18.32 -8.35 11.71
C PRO A 55 -19.85 -8.47 11.60
N SER A 56 -20.59 -7.75 12.45
CA SER A 56 -22.06 -7.71 12.47
C SER A 56 -22.62 -6.39 11.89
N HIS A 57 -21.92 -5.77 10.95
CA HIS A 57 -22.37 -4.52 10.34
C HIS A 57 -23.77 -4.66 9.72
N ASP A 58 -24.59 -3.61 9.86
CA ASP A 58 -25.97 -3.61 9.43
C ASP A 58 -26.41 -2.23 8.92
N GLN A 59 -27.71 -2.02 8.79
CA GLN A 59 -28.27 -0.78 8.27
C GLN A 59 -28.08 0.43 9.21
N PHE A 60 -27.88 0.18 10.51
CA PHE A 60 -27.61 1.22 11.52
C PHE A 60 -26.14 1.61 11.50
N THR A 61 -25.21 0.64 11.43
CA THR A 61 -23.77 0.95 11.34
C THR A 61 -23.45 1.74 10.07
N LYS A 62 -24.06 1.37 8.93
CA LYS A 62 -23.96 2.14 7.67
C LYS A 62 -24.43 3.59 7.83
N ALA A 63 -25.60 3.77 8.45
CA ALA A 63 -26.14 5.11 8.67
C ALA A 63 -25.21 5.92 9.58
N GLY A 64 -24.73 5.30 10.66
CA GLY A 64 -23.81 5.90 11.61
C GLY A 64 -22.52 6.37 10.95
N SER A 65 -21.88 5.55 10.11
CA SER A 65 -20.59 5.89 9.49
C SER A 65 -20.65 7.05 8.50
N LEU A 66 -21.81 7.30 7.91
CA LEU A 66 -22.02 8.43 7.00
C LEU A 66 -22.57 9.66 7.72
N PHE A 67 -23.02 9.49 8.97
CA PHE A 67 -23.67 10.53 9.74
C PHE A 67 -22.76 11.74 9.99
N PRO A 68 -21.48 11.58 10.37
CA PRO A 68 -20.58 12.72 10.56
C PRO A 68 -20.52 13.66 9.35
N ASP A 69 -20.17 13.13 8.18
CA ASP A 69 -20.07 13.93 6.95
C ASP A 69 -21.42 14.54 6.54
N SER A 70 -22.55 13.84 6.77
CA SER A 70 -23.87 14.38 6.44
C SER A 70 -24.23 15.63 7.27
N VAL A 71 -23.76 15.67 8.52
CA VAL A 71 -24.03 16.75 9.47
C VAL A 71 -23.02 17.88 9.29
N ASP A 72 -21.74 17.57 9.13
CA ASP A 72 -20.68 18.56 8.92
C ASP A 72 -20.88 19.35 7.61
N GLN A 73 -21.57 18.75 6.63
CA GLN A 73 -21.97 19.46 5.40
C GLN A 73 -23.27 20.25 5.55
N PHE A 74 -24.12 19.90 6.51
CA PHE A 74 -25.32 20.65 6.81
C PHE A 74 -24.96 21.92 7.60
N ASP A 75 -25.19 23.10 7.02
CA ASP A 75 -24.90 24.42 7.61
C ASP A 75 -23.48 24.61 8.19
N LYS A 76 -22.54 23.70 7.87
CA LYS A 76 -21.19 23.62 8.45
C LYS A 76 -21.22 23.55 9.98
N LEU A 77 -22.09 22.71 10.53
CA LEU A 77 -22.19 22.50 11.97
C LEU A 77 -20.88 21.92 12.52
N GLU A 78 -20.36 22.53 13.58
CA GLU A 78 -19.18 22.04 14.30
C GLU A 78 -19.64 21.12 15.45
N VAL A 79 -19.69 19.81 15.20
CA VAL A 79 -20.07 18.81 16.20
C VAL A 79 -18.82 18.26 16.88
N ASN A 80 -18.86 18.10 18.20
CA ASN A 80 -17.85 17.30 18.90
C ASN A 80 -18.28 15.84 18.90
N TRP A 81 -17.79 15.06 17.93
CA TRP A 81 -18.15 13.66 17.74
C TRP A 81 -17.74 12.76 18.92
N ASN A 82 -16.62 13.05 19.59
CA ASN A 82 -16.22 12.35 20.82
C ASN A 82 -17.24 12.56 21.95
N SER A 83 -17.70 13.80 22.14
CA SER A 83 -18.78 14.10 23.09
C SER A 83 -20.10 13.47 22.67
N PHE A 84 -20.42 13.49 21.37
CA PHE A 84 -21.63 12.85 20.83
C PHE A 84 -21.68 11.36 21.14
N VAL A 85 -20.59 10.63 20.90
CA VAL A 85 -20.48 9.18 21.18
C VAL A 85 -20.51 8.92 22.69
N SER A 86 -19.80 9.71 23.49
CA SER A 86 -19.80 9.57 24.96
C SER A 86 -21.18 9.81 25.56
N ASP A 87 -21.88 10.86 25.14
CA ASP A 87 -23.24 11.15 25.58
C ASP A 87 -24.23 10.11 25.09
N GLY A 88 -23.99 9.55 23.89
CA GLY A 88 -24.71 8.42 23.32
C GLY A 88 -24.58 7.15 24.15
N LEU A 89 -23.37 6.83 24.61
CA LEU A 89 -23.11 5.72 25.54
C LEU A 89 -23.88 5.90 26.84
N HIS A 90 -23.84 7.09 27.44
CA HIS A 90 -24.60 7.39 28.66
C HIS A 90 -26.11 7.27 28.44
N LEU A 91 -26.62 7.85 27.36
CA LEU A 91 -28.04 7.75 27.00
C LEU A 91 -28.47 6.29 26.79
N TRP A 92 -27.60 5.49 26.17
CA TRP A 92 -27.85 4.08 25.95
C TRP A 92 -27.92 3.31 27.26
N HIS A 93 -26.99 3.56 28.20
CA HIS A 93 -27.02 2.94 29.52
C HIS A 93 -28.30 3.33 30.30
N GLU A 94 -28.66 4.61 30.27
CA GLU A 94 -29.86 5.12 30.97
C GLU A 94 -31.18 4.50 30.45
N LYS A 95 -31.29 4.27 29.13
CA LYS A 95 -32.55 3.86 28.49
C LYS A 95 -32.64 2.37 28.18
N TYR A 96 -31.53 1.74 27.82
CA TYR A 96 -31.52 0.44 27.16
C TYR A 96 -30.71 -0.64 27.89
N GLU A 97 -29.90 -0.32 28.91
CA GLU A 97 -29.10 -1.32 29.68
C GLU A 97 -29.96 -2.46 30.26
N SER A 98 -31.24 -2.19 30.53
CA SER A 98 -32.21 -3.17 31.06
C SER A 98 -33.29 -3.62 30.06
N ALA A 99 -33.25 -3.13 28.82
CA ALA A 99 -34.25 -3.40 27.78
C ALA A 99 -33.73 -4.38 26.71
N THR A 100 -34.65 -4.96 25.93
CA THR A 100 -34.35 -5.93 24.86
C THR A 100 -34.10 -5.30 23.48
N ASP A 101 -34.19 -3.97 23.35
CA ASP A 101 -34.10 -3.22 22.09
C ASP A 101 -32.90 -2.25 22.07
N ASP A 102 -31.74 -2.76 22.48
CA ASP A 102 -30.49 -2.02 22.65
C ASP A 102 -29.70 -1.82 21.35
N HIS A 103 -30.07 -2.57 20.30
CA HIS A 103 -29.25 -2.78 19.11
C HIS A 103 -29.12 -1.55 18.22
N GLY A 104 -30.22 -0.81 17.98
CA GLY A 104 -30.24 0.28 16.97
C GLY A 104 -29.32 1.45 17.30
N LEU A 105 -29.43 2.00 18.52
CA LEU A 105 -28.58 3.12 18.95
C LEU A 105 -27.12 2.69 19.12
N LYS A 106 -26.87 1.50 19.67
CA LYS A 106 -25.52 0.94 19.82
C LYS A 106 -24.79 0.83 18.48
N GLN A 107 -25.39 0.17 17.49
CA GLN A 107 -24.78 0.00 16.17
C GLN A 107 -24.57 1.32 15.45
N PHE A 108 -25.53 2.25 15.58
CA PHE A 108 -25.38 3.58 15.02
C PHE A 108 -24.20 4.34 15.63
N LEU A 109 -24.04 4.33 16.96
CA LEU A 109 -22.93 5.00 17.63
C LEU A 109 -21.56 4.37 17.28
N LEU A 110 -21.49 3.05 17.14
CA LEU A 110 -20.30 2.37 16.61
C LEU A 110 -19.98 2.86 15.19
N GLY A 111 -21.00 2.99 14.33
CA GLY A 111 -20.85 3.56 13.00
C GLY A 111 -20.34 5.00 13.03
N VAL A 112 -20.95 5.88 13.84
CA VAL A 112 -20.54 7.29 14.01
C VAL A 112 -19.08 7.38 14.42
N TYR A 113 -18.66 6.54 15.38
CA TYR A 113 -17.28 6.49 15.82
C TYR A 113 -16.31 6.13 14.70
N VAL A 114 -16.62 5.06 13.94
CA VAL A 114 -15.80 4.66 12.78
C VAL A 114 -15.69 5.79 11.76
N GLY A 115 -16.81 6.46 11.45
CA GLY A 115 -16.82 7.59 10.51
C GLY A 115 -16.00 8.79 10.98
N ASP A 116 -16.08 9.14 12.27
CA ASP A 116 -15.31 10.23 12.86
C ASP A 116 -13.79 9.93 12.85
N VAL A 117 -13.40 8.71 13.19
CA VAL A 117 -11.99 8.29 13.15
C VAL A 117 -11.44 8.40 11.72
N ILE A 118 -12.17 7.90 10.71
CA ILE A 118 -11.77 8.00 9.30
C ILE A 118 -11.56 9.47 8.91
N ASN A 119 -12.55 10.32 9.18
CA ASN A 119 -12.49 11.73 8.82
C ASN A 119 -11.38 12.48 9.55
N THR A 120 -11.16 12.19 10.82
CA THR A 120 -10.08 12.79 11.62
C THR A 120 -8.71 12.41 11.07
N LEU A 121 -8.49 11.13 10.77
CA LEU A 121 -7.21 10.64 10.27
C LEU A 121 -6.92 11.10 8.83
N GLN A 122 -7.94 11.17 7.96
CA GLN A 122 -7.73 11.65 6.58
C GLN A 122 -7.51 13.17 6.50
N ASN A 123 -8.11 13.94 7.41
CA ASN A 123 -8.08 15.41 7.40
C ASN A 123 -7.10 16.03 8.40
N PHE A 124 -6.04 15.32 8.82
CA PHE A 124 -5.02 15.89 9.71
C PHE A 124 -4.51 17.24 9.20
N THR A 125 -4.66 18.28 10.02
CA THR A 125 -4.45 19.68 9.65
C THR A 125 -2.99 20.10 9.55
N GLU A 126 -2.08 19.34 10.13
CA GLU A 126 -0.64 19.65 10.14
C GLU A 126 0.14 18.87 9.09
N HIS A 127 -0.15 17.58 8.96
CA HIS A 127 0.55 16.63 8.10
C HIS A 127 -0.23 15.32 8.00
N GLY A 128 -0.33 14.75 6.81
CA GLY A 128 -1.06 13.52 6.52
C GLY A 128 -1.30 13.35 5.02
N VAL A 129 -2.00 12.29 4.65
CA VAL A 129 -2.25 11.91 3.25
C VAL A 129 -2.80 13.07 2.40
N LEU A 130 -3.75 13.85 2.94
CA LEU A 130 -4.37 14.99 2.24
C LEU A 130 -3.35 16.08 1.90
N HIS A 131 -2.48 16.43 2.86
CA HIS A 131 -1.43 17.44 2.69
C HIS A 131 -0.38 16.98 1.68
N VAL A 132 0.01 15.71 1.74
CA VAL A 132 1.02 15.14 0.84
C VAL A 132 0.48 15.09 -0.60
N LEU A 133 -0.74 14.58 -0.79
CA LEU A 133 -1.43 14.61 -2.09
C LEU A 133 -1.53 16.02 -2.66
N ALA A 134 -1.97 17.00 -1.85
CA ALA A 134 -2.08 18.38 -2.30
C ALA A 134 -0.73 18.87 -2.83
N ASN A 135 0.36 18.62 -2.12
CA ASN A 135 1.69 19.12 -2.45
C ASN A 135 2.41 18.38 -3.60
N LEU A 136 2.07 17.12 -3.84
CA LEU A 136 2.68 16.28 -4.87
C LEU A 136 1.89 16.27 -6.18
N GLU A 137 0.56 16.20 -6.09
CA GLU A 137 -0.30 15.93 -7.24
C GLU A 137 -1.12 17.16 -7.66
N PHE A 138 -1.44 18.06 -6.72
CA PHE A 138 -2.37 19.17 -6.94
C PHE A 138 -1.78 20.56 -6.66
N ASN A 139 -0.45 20.72 -6.77
CA ASN A 139 0.25 22.01 -6.65
C ASN A 139 -0.08 22.82 -5.37
N GLY A 140 -0.34 22.13 -4.26
CA GLY A 140 -0.71 22.70 -2.97
C GLY A 140 -2.21 22.95 -2.77
N SER A 141 -3.07 22.60 -3.73
CA SER A 141 -4.52 22.76 -3.62
C SER A 141 -5.13 21.69 -2.71
N PHE A 142 -5.50 22.07 -1.49
CA PHE A 142 -6.19 21.21 -0.53
C PHE A 142 -7.59 20.82 -0.99
N GLU A 143 -8.30 21.75 -1.62
CA GLU A 143 -9.66 21.51 -2.11
C GLU A 143 -9.68 20.46 -3.23
N ASP A 144 -8.74 20.54 -4.17
CA ASP A 144 -8.65 19.55 -5.25
C ASP A 144 -8.18 18.19 -4.74
N SER A 145 -7.25 18.18 -3.77
CA SER A 145 -6.82 16.96 -3.08
C SER A 145 -7.99 16.27 -2.36
N LEU A 146 -8.82 17.04 -1.65
CA LEU A 146 -9.99 16.52 -0.94
C LEU A 146 -11.05 15.97 -1.90
N ARG A 147 -11.34 16.70 -2.99
CA ARG A 147 -12.25 16.26 -4.06
C ARG A 147 -11.75 14.98 -4.73
N TYR A 148 -10.44 14.86 -4.95
CA TYR A 148 -9.84 13.65 -5.48
C TYR A 148 -10.02 12.47 -4.53
N MET A 149 -9.63 12.63 -3.25
CA MET A 149 -9.74 11.57 -2.23
C MET A 149 -11.18 11.07 -2.08
N ARG A 150 -12.15 11.98 -1.99
CA ARG A 150 -13.54 11.63 -1.69
C ARG A 150 -14.37 11.22 -2.91
N GLY A 151 -13.80 11.19 -4.11
CA GLY A 151 -14.56 10.84 -5.32
C GLY A 151 -13.75 9.98 -6.28
N THR A 152 -12.70 10.54 -6.87
CA THR A 152 -11.90 9.79 -7.87
C THR A 152 -11.18 8.60 -7.23
N ALA A 153 -10.55 8.81 -6.08
CA ALA A 153 -9.88 7.73 -5.37
C ALA A 153 -10.87 6.72 -4.78
N ASP A 154 -12.06 7.16 -4.35
CA ASP A 154 -13.13 6.27 -3.88
C ASP A 154 -13.64 5.34 -4.99
N LEU A 155 -13.81 5.88 -6.21
CA LEU A 155 -14.13 5.09 -7.40
C LEU A 155 -13.06 4.02 -7.68
N ILE A 156 -11.78 4.38 -7.60
CA ILE A 156 -10.66 3.44 -7.78
C ILE A 156 -10.68 2.38 -6.67
N HIS A 157 -10.85 2.80 -5.42
CA HIS A 157 -10.96 1.93 -4.26
C HIS A 157 -12.07 0.89 -4.42
N LEU A 158 -13.29 1.33 -4.75
CA LEU A 158 -14.42 0.45 -5.04
C LEU A 158 -14.13 -0.50 -6.20
N SER A 159 -13.43 -0.04 -7.23
CA SER A 159 -13.05 -0.90 -8.36
C SER A 159 -12.08 -2.01 -7.96
N CYS A 160 -11.20 -1.76 -6.99
CA CYS A 160 -10.29 -2.74 -6.43
C CYS A 160 -11.00 -3.76 -5.53
N LEU A 161 -12.23 -3.49 -5.07
CA LEU A 161 -13.03 -4.42 -4.27
C LEU A 161 -14.02 -5.22 -5.14
N LEU A 162 -14.65 -4.52 -6.09
CA LEU A 162 -15.79 -5.02 -6.85
C LEU A 162 -15.35 -5.56 -8.22
N GLY A 163 -15.18 -6.88 -8.29
CA GLY A 163 -15.12 -7.65 -9.54
C GLY A 163 -16.49 -7.75 -10.23
N GLN A 164 -16.54 -8.15 -11.50
CA GLN A 164 -17.79 -8.17 -12.29
C GLN A 164 -18.89 -9.09 -11.73
N GLU A 165 -18.52 -10.17 -11.02
CA GLU A 165 -19.45 -11.17 -10.48
C GLU A 165 -19.37 -11.27 -8.93
N ASN A 166 -19.12 -10.15 -8.24
CA ASN A 166 -18.93 -10.17 -6.79
C ASN A 166 -20.25 -10.04 -6.00
N ILE A 167 -20.55 -10.96 -5.09
CA ILE A 167 -21.73 -10.84 -4.19
C ILE A 167 -21.69 -9.57 -3.34
N GLU A 168 -20.50 -9.04 -3.07
CA GLU A 168 -20.31 -7.81 -2.30
C GLU A 168 -20.96 -6.57 -2.95
N TRP A 169 -21.30 -6.62 -4.25
CA TRP A 169 -22.10 -5.56 -4.90
C TRP A 169 -23.39 -5.26 -4.14
N ASN A 170 -24.02 -6.27 -3.54
CA ASN A 170 -25.28 -6.11 -2.80
C ASN A 170 -25.11 -5.21 -1.57
N TYR A 171 -23.95 -5.24 -0.92
CA TYR A 171 -23.66 -4.41 0.23
C TYR A 171 -23.70 -2.92 -0.15
N TYR A 172 -23.06 -2.54 -1.26
CA TYR A 172 -22.99 -1.14 -1.70
C TYR A 172 -24.23 -0.67 -2.46
N LEU A 173 -24.90 -1.55 -3.21
CA LEU A 173 -26.12 -1.21 -3.96
C LEU A 173 -27.36 -1.07 -3.07
N SER A 174 -27.34 -1.64 -1.86
CA SER A 174 -28.45 -1.50 -0.92
C SER A 174 -28.62 -0.04 -0.47
N THR A 175 -29.76 0.56 -0.80
CA THR A 175 -30.18 1.87 -0.29
C THR A 175 -30.71 1.81 1.15
N GLN A 176 -30.75 0.63 1.76
CA GLN A 176 -31.37 0.44 3.07
C GLN A 176 -30.43 0.92 4.18
N ILE A 177 -30.75 2.08 4.74
CA ILE A 177 -30.19 2.61 5.98
C ILE A 177 -31.30 2.71 7.04
N LYS A 178 -30.94 2.51 8.31
CA LYS A 178 -31.83 2.71 9.44
C LYS A 178 -31.18 3.66 10.43
N LEU A 179 -31.95 4.61 10.91
CA LEU A 179 -31.53 5.52 11.96
C LEU A 179 -32.17 5.08 13.29
N PRO A 180 -31.50 5.33 14.43
CA PRO A 180 -32.13 5.19 15.74
C PRO A 180 -33.35 6.10 15.89
N LEU A 181 -34.03 6.01 17.05
CA LEU A 181 -35.12 6.91 17.38
C LEU A 181 -34.68 8.38 17.22
N LYS A 182 -35.47 9.17 16.50
CA LYS A 182 -35.19 10.57 16.22
C LYS A 182 -34.96 11.36 17.52
N GLU A 183 -35.74 11.05 18.55
CA GLU A 183 -35.67 11.70 19.86
C GLU A 183 -34.33 11.47 20.55
N ASP A 184 -33.71 10.29 20.37
CA ASP A 184 -32.40 9.99 20.93
C ASP A 184 -31.33 10.83 20.25
N ILE A 185 -31.33 10.90 18.91
CA ILE A 185 -30.33 11.68 18.17
C ILE A 185 -30.48 13.19 18.43
N LEU A 186 -31.71 13.72 18.43
CA LEU A 186 -31.95 15.12 18.76
C LEU A 186 -31.56 15.45 20.21
N CYS A 187 -31.73 14.50 21.14
CA CYS A 187 -31.26 14.68 22.51
C CYS A 187 -29.73 14.87 22.56
N LEU A 188 -28.96 14.09 21.78
CA LEU A 188 -27.51 14.20 21.70
C LEU A 188 -27.05 15.56 21.15
N PHE A 189 -27.69 16.06 20.09
CA PHE A 189 -27.41 17.41 19.58
C PHE A 189 -27.78 18.51 20.58
N THR A 190 -28.93 18.38 21.24
CA THR A 190 -29.39 19.33 22.25
C THR A 190 -28.42 19.41 23.43
N LYS A 191 -27.82 18.29 23.86
CA LYS A 191 -26.78 18.25 24.91
C LYS A 191 -25.54 19.09 24.54
N GLN A 192 -25.25 19.22 23.25
CA GLN A 192 -24.16 20.07 22.74
C GLN A 192 -24.62 21.50 22.38
N GLY A 193 -25.88 21.84 22.61
CA GLY A 193 -26.44 23.15 22.26
C GLY A 193 -26.65 23.38 20.76
N ILE A 194 -26.71 22.31 19.97
CA ILE A 194 -26.89 22.36 18.52
C ILE A 194 -28.37 22.08 18.19
N ASP A 195 -29.00 23.01 17.47
CA ASP A 195 -30.33 22.80 16.90
C ASP A 195 -30.18 22.27 15.46
N VAL A 196 -30.85 21.16 15.16
CA VAL A 196 -30.65 20.41 13.92
C VAL A 196 -31.97 20.21 13.21
N ASP A 197 -32.04 20.60 11.94
CA ASP A 197 -33.13 20.18 11.07
C ASP A 197 -32.93 18.72 10.67
N TRP A 198 -33.63 17.84 11.38
CA TRP A 198 -33.64 16.41 11.13
C TRP A 198 -33.91 16.04 9.67
N ILE A 199 -34.80 16.77 8.99
CA ILE A 199 -35.17 16.45 7.61
C ILE A 199 -33.98 16.66 6.68
N SER A 200 -33.26 17.77 6.85
CA SER A 200 -32.10 18.10 6.03
C SER A 200 -30.92 17.16 6.27
N VAL A 201 -30.60 16.83 7.53
CA VAL A 201 -29.54 15.84 7.85
C VAL A 201 -29.83 14.48 7.21
N VAL A 202 -31.08 14.01 7.33
CA VAL A 202 -31.50 12.76 6.69
C VAL A 202 -31.46 12.88 5.16
N GLY A 203 -31.83 14.03 4.59
CA GLY A 203 -31.71 14.31 3.16
C GLY A 203 -30.28 14.15 2.64
N HIS A 204 -29.31 14.75 3.33
CA HIS A 204 -27.90 14.66 2.95
C HIS A 204 -27.35 13.23 2.99
N LEU A 205 -27.75 12.40 3.97
CA LEU A 205 -27.40 10.98 3.98
C LEU A 205 -27.87 10.25 2.70
N PHE A 206 -29.09 10.55 2.24
CA PHE A 206 -29.60 9.96 1.01
C PHE A 206 -28.89 10.51 -0.25
N ASP A 207 -28.52 11.79 -0.26
CA ASP A 207 -27.73 12.38 -1.34
C ASP A 207 -26.35 11.69 -1.45
N MET A 208 -25.69 11.42 -0.31
CA MET A 208 -24.44 10.66 -0.24
C MET A 208 -24.59 9.26 -0.86
N LEU A 209 -25.65 8.52 -0.51
CA LEU A 209 -25.94 7.22 -1.12
C LEU A 209 -26.20 7.33 -2.63
N GLY A 210 -26.86 8.40 -3.07
CA GLY A 210 -27.07 8.68 -4.50
C GLY A 210 -25.77 8.90 -5.27
N VAL A 211 -24.77 9.55 -4.65
CA VAL A 211 -23.42 9.69 -5.21
C VAL A 211 -22.75 8.33 -5.34
N LEU A 212 -22.77 7.49 -4.29
CA LEU A 212 -22.24 6.12 -4.35
C LEU A 212 -22.89 5.31 -5.49
N HIS A 213 -24.22 5.35 -5.63
CA HIS A 213 -24.90 4.64 -6.72
C HIS A 213 -24.49 5.12 -8.10
N SER A 214 -24.16 6.40 -8.24
CA SER A 214 -23.65 6.97 -9.49
C SER A 214 -22.25 6.43 -9.82
N GLU A 215 -21.37 6.31 -8.83
CA GLU A 215 -20.04 5.70 -8.98
C GLU A 215 -20.13 4.21 -9.32
N LEU A 216 -20.97 3.46 -8.61
CA LEU A 216 -21.25 2.06 -8.87
C LEU A 216 -21.81 1.84 -10.28
N TYR A 217 -22.71 2.71 -10.75
CA TYR A 217 -23.23 2.68 -12.12
C TYR A 217 -22.12 2.88 -13.15
N LEU A 218 -21.17 3.80 -12.91
CA LEU A 218 -20.01 3.99 -13.78
C LEU A 218 -19.11 2.74 -13.79
N LEU A 219 -18.86 2.12 -12.64
CA LEU A 219 -18.09 0.89 -12.56
C LEU A 219 -18.76 -0.30 -13.25
N GLN A 220 -20.09 -0.39 -13.24
CA GLN A 220 -20.81 -1.47 -13.93
C GLN A 220 -20.82 -1.29 -15.45
N ASN A 221 -21.06 -0.07 -15.93
CA ASN A 221 -21.39 0.17 -17.34
C ASN A 221 -20.24 0.78 -18.15
N LYS A 222 -19.28 1.42 -17.48
CA LYS A 222 -18.19 2.19 -18.11
C LYS A 222 -16.85 2.01 -17.39
N ARG A 223 -16.63 0.87 -16.73
CA ARG A 223 -15.47 0.59 -15.86
C ARG A 223 -14.16 1.11 -16.43
N PHE A 224 -13.77 0.60 -17.60
CA PHE A 224 -12.49 0.91 -18.22
C PHE A 224 -12.31 2.42 -18.43
N HIS A 225 -13.31 3.09 -19.04
CA HIS A 225 -13.24 4.51 -19.31
C HIS A 225 -13.25 5.38 -18.04
N ALA A 226 -14.06 5.00 -17.05
CA ALA A 226 -14.14 5.71 -15.79
C ALA A 226 -12.81 5.60 -15.01
N LEU A 227 -12.22 4.41 -14.98
CA LEU A 227 -10.93 4.18 -14.33
C LEU A 227 -9.76 4.80 -15.09
N ASP A 228 -9.75 4.76 -16.43
CA ASP A 228 -8.72 5.42 -17.24
C ASP A 228 -8.67 6.93 -16.95
N ILE A 229 -9.83 7.59 -16.89
CA ILE A 229 -9.92 8.99 -16.47
C ILE A 229 -9.43 9.14 -15.01
N ALA A 230 -9.92 8.31 -14.10
CA ALA A 230 -9.61 8.42 -12.68
C ALA A 230 -8.10 8.31 -12.39
N TYR A 231 -7.45 7.28 -12.95
CA TYR A 231 -6.01 7.11 -12.84
C TYR A 231 -5.24 8.22 -13.56
N SER A 232 -5.75 8.79 -14.66
CA SER A 232 -5.05 9.88 -15.36
C SER A 232 -4.96 11.19 -14.55
N ILE A 233 -5.87 11.42 -13.60
CA ILE A 233 -5.87 12.62 -12.75
C ILE A 233 -4.67 12.59 -11.79
N SER A 234 -4.44 11.45 -11.13
CA SER A 234 -3.31 11.23 -10.25
C SER A 234 -2.93 9.74 -10.25
N PRO A 235 -2.03 9.31 -11.14
CA PRO A 235 -1.68 7.88 -11.26
C PRO A 235 -1.14 7.25 -9.97
N GLY A 236 -0.33 7.99 -9.20
CA GLY A 236 0.26 7.55 -7.93
C GLY A 236 -0.63 7.80 -6.71
N GLY A 237 -1.70 8.59 -6.85
CA GLY A 237 -2.61 8.94 -5.77
C GLY A 237 -3.24 7.73 -5.05
N PRO A 238 -3.72 6.68 -5.74
CA PRO A 238 -4.32 5.51 -5.09
C PRO A 238 -3.34 4.78 -4.17
N LYS A 239 -2.08 4.63 -4.60
CA LYS A 239 -1.03 4.01 -3.79
C LYS A 239 -0.75 4.83 -2.53
N LEU A 240 -0.68 6.15 -2.67
CA LEU A 240 -0.48 7.04 -1.53
C LEU A 240 -1.66 6.97 -0.54
N ILE A 241 -2.90 6.99 -1.02
CA ILE A 241 -4.10 6.87 -0.16
C ILE A 241 -4.15 5.54 0.60
N LYS A 242 -3.62 4.48 -0.02
CA LYS A 242 -3.60 3.15 0.59
C LYS A 242 -2.48 3.00 1.62
N GLU A 243 -1.26 3.37 1.25
CA GLU A 243 -0.03 3.03 1.97
C GLU A 243 0.53 4.16 2.85
N HIS A 244 0.00 5.38 2.80
CA HIS A 244 0.53 6.49 3.59
C HIS A 244 0.38 6.21 5.09
N TRP A 245 1.46 6.43 5.84
CA TRP A 245 1.56 6.09 7.26
C TRP A 245 0.63 6.90 8.17
N ARG A 246 0.08 8.02 7.67
CA ARG A 246 -0.82 8.91 8.41
C ARG A 246 -2.05 9.27 7.58
N GLY A 247 -3.18 8.69 7.92
CA GLY A 247 -4.45 8.84 7.20
C GLY A 247 -4.60 7.95 5.96
N GLY A 248 -3.66 7.02 5.73
CA GLY A 248 -3.83 6.01 4.67
C GLY A 248 -4.79 4.90 5.09
N GLU A 249 -5.25 4.09 4.13
CA GLU A 249 -6.16 2.97 4.37
C GLU A 249 -5.66 1.99 5.45
N TRP A 250 -4.37 1.66 5.40
CA TRP A 250 -3.75 0.73 6.36
C TRP A 250 -3.61 1.30 7.77
N ASP A 251 -3.26 2.58 7.86
CA ASP A 251 -3.18 3.32 9.13
C ASP A 251 -4.56 3.40 9.80
N ILE A 252 -5.58 3.77 9.02
CA ILE A 252 -6.97 3.82 9.48
C ILE A 252 -7.46 2.44 9.96
N LEU A 253 -7.17 1.38 9.22
CA LEU A 253 -7.56 0.02 9.63
C LEU A 253 -6.86 -0.43 10.91
N ALA A 254 -5.57 -0.11 11.09
CA ALA A 254 -4.84 -0.44 12.30
C ALA A 254 -5.46 0.27 13.52
N GLU A 255 -5.70 1.57 13.41
CA GLU A 255 -6.29 2.38 14.49
C GLU A 255 -7.69 1.91 14.84
N LEU A 256 -8.54 1.63 13.84
CA LEU A 256 -9.89 1.13 14.07
C LEU A 256 -9.88 -0.25 14.74
N GLN A 257 -8.98 -1.16 14.37
CA GLN A 257 -8.88 -2.47 15.02
C GLN A 257 -8.52 -2.35 16.51
N GLU A 258 -7.60 -1.44 16.86
CA GLU A 258 -7.22 -1.20 18.25
C GLU A 258 -8.38 -0.59 19.06
N GLN A 259 -9.07 0.40 18.49
CA GLN A 259 -10.05 1.21 19.21
C GLN A 259 -11.45 0.57 19.29
N ILE A 260 -11.87 -0.20 18.28
CA ILE A 260 -13.27 -0.66 18.19
C ILE A 260 -13.65 -1.58 19.35
N SER A 261 -12.74 -2.49 19.74
CA SER A 261 -12.92 -3.40 20.87
C SER A 261 -13.10 -2.66 22.19
N VAL A 262 -12.37 -1.55 22.37
CA VAL A 262 -12.45 -0.70 23.56
C VAL A 262 -13.83 -0.06 23.65
N ILE A 263 -14.41 0.41 22.55
CA ILE A 263 -15.74 1.02 22.57
C ILE A 263 -16.84 -0.01 22.68
N GLU A 264 -16.74 -1.15 22.00
CA GLU A 264 -17.69 -2.24 22.15
C GLU A 264 -17.80 -2.70 23.61
N SER A 265 -16.66 -2.77 24.32
CA SER A 265 -16.64 -3.13 25.75
C SER A 265 -17.40 -2.14 26.66
N LYS A 266 -17.54 -0.87 26.25
CA LYS A 266 -18.29 0.15 27.00
C LYS A 266 -19.81 -0.03 26.92
N PHE A 267 -20.31 -0.84 26.00
CA PHE A 267 -21.73 -1.23 25.90
C PHE A 267 -22.07 -2.49 26.73
N GLY A 268 -21.18 -2.93 27.63
CA GLY A 268 -21.43 -4.02 28.58
C GLY A 268 -21.84 -3.53 29.98
N PRO A 269 -22.40 -4.41 30.84
CA PRO A 269 -22.77 -4.05 32.21
C PRO A 269 -21.52 -3.62 33.00
N THR A 270 -21.54 -2.38 33.49
CA THR A 270 -20.51 -1.69 34.29
C THR A 270 -19.34 -2.54 34.81
N ALA A 271 -18.24 -2.61 34.06
CA ALA A 271 -16.94 -3.03 34.58
C ALA A 271 -16.26 -1.86 35.31
N VAL A 272 -16.75 -1.53 36.51
CA VAL A 272 -15.98 -0.74 37.47
C VAL A 272 -15.01 -1.69 38.17
N THR A 273 -13.81 -1.81 37.61
CA THR A 273 -12.53 -1.82 38.35
C THR A 273 -11.39 -1.80 37.34
N ALA A 274 -10.67 -0.67 37.32
CA ALA A 274 -9.34 -0.61 36.75
C ALA A 274 -8.39 -1.51 37.55
N SER A 275 -7.73 -2.44 36.88
CA SER A 275 -6.35 -2.93 37.09
C SER A 275 -6.22 -4.30 36.42
N ASP A 276 -5.20 -4.44 35.57
CA ASP A 276 -4.60 -5.72 35.17
C ASP A 276 -5.38 -6.64 34.22
N THR A 277 -5.30 -6.39 32.91
CA THR A 277 -4.41 -7.11 31.96
C THR A 277 -4.89 -6.90 30.52
N LEU A 278 -4.13 -6.11 29.77
CA LEU A 278 -4.06 -6.16 28.31
C LEU A 278 -3.48 -7.52 27.91
N ASN A 279 -4.31 -8.55 27.88
CA ASN A 279 -4.02 -9.85 27.27
C ASN A 279 -5.28 -10.31 26.55
N PHE A 280 -5.57 -9.69 25.40
CA PHE A 280 -6.37 -10.35 24.38
C PHE A 280 -5.48 -11.39 23.70
N ALA A 281 -5.20 -12.49 24.42
CA ALA A 281 -5.07 -13.75 23.75
C ALA A 281 -6.49 -14.09 23.28
N HIS A 282 -6.79 -13.77 22.02
CA HIS A 282 -7.86 -14.48 21.33
C HIS A 282 -7.49 -15.96 21.39
N GLU A 283 -8.08 -16.71 22.32
CA GLU A 283 -8.31 -18.14 22.15
C GLU A 283 -9.36 -18.33 21.03
N SER A 284 -9.02 -17.89 19.82
CA SER A 284 -9.50 -18.55 18.63
C SER A 284 -8.49 -19.66 18.34
N SER A 285 -8.86 -20.87 18.73
CA SER A 285 -8.32 -22.08 18.11
C SER A 285 -8.82 -22.12 16.66
N SER A 286 -8.39 -21.17 15.84
CA SER A 286 -8.47 -21.24 14.39
C SER A 286 -7.22 -21.98 13.94
N SER A 287 -7.41 -23.27 13.66
CA SER A 287 -6.50 -24.00 12.78
C SER A 287 -6.25 -23.17 11.52
N ILE A 288 -5.01 -23.19 11.03
CA ILE A 288 -4.70 -22.82 9.64
C ILE A 288 -5.76 -23.50 8.77
N LEU A 289 -6.61 -22.72 8.14
CA LEU A 289 -7.46 -23.22 7.08
C LEU A 289 -6.57 -23.32 5.86
N SER A 290 -5.91 -24.46 5.70
CA SER A 290 -5.69 -24.97 4.35
C SER A 290 -7.08 -25.25 3.79
N GLU A 291 -7.69 -24.26 3.13
CA GLU A 291 -8.84 -24.59 2.28
C GLU A 291 -8.38 -25.65 1.29
N GLY A 292 -9.17 -26.73 1.23
CA GLY A 292 -8.76 -28.02 0.73
C GLY A 292 -8.08 -27.96 -0.63
N LEU A 293 -7.06 -28.82 -0.76
CA LEU A 293 -6.60 -29.36 -2.02
C LEU A 293 -7.81 -29.72 -2.89
N ASP A 294 -8.18 -28.85 -3.81
CA ASP A 294 -8.75 -29.31 -5.06
C ASP A 294 -7.58 -30.01 -5.75
N SER A 295 -7.65 -31.34 -5.83
CA SER A 295 -6.58 -32.26 -6.23
C SER A 295 -6.20 -32.16 -7.72
N ASP A 296 -6.32 -30.97 -8.28
CA ASP A 296 -6.15 -30.65 -9.70
C ASP A 296 -5.25 -29.41 -9.93
N ARG A 297 -4.54 -28.92 -8.89
CA ARG A 297 -3.64 -27.74 -9.00
C ARG A 297 -2.33 -27.91 -8.24
N ASP A 298 -1.22 -27.75 -8.95
CA ASP A 298 0.18 -27.79 -8.45
C ASP A 298 0.57 -26.62 -7.51
N ASN A 299 -0.38 -25.89 -6.92
CA ASN A 299 -0.14 -24.63 -6.21
C ASN A 299 -0.42 -24.77 -4.70
N THR A 300 0.56 -24.43 -3.86
CA THR A 300 0.40 -24.45 -2.39
C THR A 300 0.31 -23.03 -1.83
N TYR A 301 -0.76 -22.74 -1.10
CA TYR A 301 -0.97 -21.46 -0.42
C TYR A 301 -0.66 -21.53 1.07
N VAL A 302 -0.04 -20.48 1.60
CA VAL A 302 0.23 -20.30 3.02
C VAL A 302 -0.44 -19.01 3.48
N THR A 303 -1.24 -19.08 4.55
CA THR A 303 -2.02 -17.96 5.09
C THR A 303 -1.78 -17.80 6.60
N PRO A 304 -1.93 -16.59 7.16
CA PRO A 304 -1.80 -16.32 8.59
C PRO A 304 -2.98 -16.92 9.40
N LEU A 305 -2.86 -16.87 10.72
CA LEU A 305 -3.88 -17.36 11.65
C LEU A 305 -5.03 -16.35 11.83
N ASN A 306 -4.71 -15.06 11.71
CA ASN A 306 -5.64 -13.96 11.95
C ASN A 306 -6.00 -13.23 10.65
N ARG A 307 -7.23 -12.70 10.63
CA ARG A 307 -7.76 -11.87 9.53
C ARG A 307 -7.19 -10.45 9.62
N LEU A 308 -7.37 -9.66 8.56
CA LEU A 308 -6.96 -8.25 8.49
C LEU A 308 -5.48 -8.02 8.82
N SER A 309 -4.59 -8.89 8.33
CA SER A 309 -3.19 -8.94 8.77
C SER A 309 -2.18 -8.46 7.73
N LEU A 310 -2.56 -8.39 6.44
CA LEU A 310 -1.64 -8.11 5.32
C LEU A 310 -0.41 -9.04 5.31
N PHE A 311 -0.63 -10.31 5.61
CA PHE A 311 0.43 -11.31 5.63
C PHE A 311 1.10 -11.45 4.26
N GLY A 312 2.43 -11.46 4.24
CA GLY A 312 3.24 -11.46 3.02
C GLY A 312 3.74 -10.07 2.62
N THR A 313 3.43 -9.02 3.37
CA THR A 313 3.90 -7.65 3.07
C THR A 313 5.43 -7.56 3.01
N SER A 314 6.13 -8.39 3.78
CA SER A 314 7.59 -8.54 3.73
C SER A 314 7.98 -10.01 3.86
N VAL A 315 9.07 -10.43 3.21
CA VAL A 315 9.58 -11.80 3.24
C VAL A 315 11.11 -11.78 3.30
N ALA A 316 11.70 -12.58 4.19
CA ALA A 316 13.14 -12.81 4.24
C ALA A 316 13.45 -14.30 4.45
N LYS A 317 14.59 -14.76 3.93
CA LYS A 317 15.07 -16.14 4.04
C LYS A 317 16.32 -16.19 4.92
N GLY A 318 16.33 -17.09 5.90
CA GLY A 318 17.49 -17.29 6.76
C GLY A 318 17.29 -18.44 7.76
N GLU A 319 18.33 -18.74 8.53
CA GLU A 319 18.33 -19.77 9.57
C GLU A 319 17.92 -19.20 10.94
N PHE A 320 16.66 -18.78 11.06
CA PHE A 320 16.16 -18.09 12.26
C PHE A 320 15.82 -19.01 13.43
N LEU A 321 15.70 -20.33 13.20
CA LEU A 321 15.36 -21.36 14.20
C LEU A 321 16.47 -22.43 14.25
N GLU A 322 17.65 -22.07 14.78
CA GLU A 322 18.78 -22.98 15.04
C GLU A 322 19.11 -23.99 13.91
N ASN A 323 19.77 -23.50 12.84
CA ASN A 323 20.21 -24.28 11.67
C ASN A 323 19.08 -24.88 10.79
N GLU A 324 17.82 -24.46 10.99
CA GLU A 324 16.74 -24.78 10.07
C GLU A 324 16.48 -23.62 9.10
N PRO A 325 16.56 -23.82 7.77
CA PRO A 325 16.18 -22.80 6.79
C PRO A 325 14.72 -22.42 6.94
N CYS A 326 14.46 -21.13 7.13
CA CYS A 326 13.13 -20.58 7.38
C CYS A 326 12.82 -19.43 6.42
N LEU A 327 11.52 -19.14 6.29
CA LEU A 327 11.00 -17.88 5.80
C LEU A 327 10.46 -17.06 6.98
N ALA A 328 10.93 -15.84 7.12
CA ALA A 328 10.29 -14.84 7.95
C ALA A 328 9.29 -14.05 7.08
N VAL A 329 8.04 -13.95 7.54
CA VAL A 329 6.94 -13.33 6.78
C VAL A 329 6.24 -12.31 7.65
N GLY A 330 6.19 -11.07 7.19
CA GLY A 330 5.54 -9.97 7.88
C GLY A 330 4.03 -9.92 7.69
N ALA A 331 3.32 -9.57 8.76
CA ALA A 331 1.87 -9.39 8.80
C ALA A 331 1.55 -8.12 9.62
N PRO A 332 1.80 -6.93 9.08
CA PRO A 332 1.88 -5.69 9.85
C PRO A 332 0.55 -5.19 10.43
N LEU A 333 -0.61 -5.63 9.94
CA LEU A 333 -1.92 -5.18 10.47
C LEU A 333 -2.51 -6.13 11.51
N GLU A 334 -1.88 -7.28 11.76
CA GLU A 334 -2.46 -8.32 12.60
C GLU A 334 -2.77 -7.85 14.03
N GLY A 335 -4.05 -7.80 14.41
CA GLY A 335 -4.47 -7.36 15.74
C GLY A 335 -4.14 -5.90 16.03
N GLY A 336 -4.21 -5.02 15.02
CA GLY A 336 -3.88 -3.59 15.09
C GLY A 336 -2.39 -3.29 15.31
N SER A 337 -1.60 -4.34 15.52
CA SER A 337 -0.24 -4.25 16.01
C SER A 337 0.70 -5.07 15.11
N GLY A 338 0.25 -5.96 14.26
CA GLY A 338 1.13 -6.73 13.42
C GLY A 338 2.01 -7.76 14.12
N SER A 339 2.64 -8.58 13.30
CA SER A 339 3.35 -9.79 13.70
C SER A 339 4.32 -10.25 12.62
N ILE A 340 5.20 -11.20 12.99
CA ILE A 340 6.03 -11.94 12.04
C ILE A 340 5.87 -13.43 12.26
N TYR A 341 5.69 -14.15 11.16
CA TYR A 341 5.66 -15.59 11.11
C TYR A 341 7.02 -16.13 10.69
N ILE A 342 7.56 -17.09 11.44
CA ILE A 342 8.76 -17.84 11.04
C ILE A 342 8.31 -19.23 10.62
N ILE A 343 8.47 -19.53 9.32
CA ILE A 343 7.93 -20.72 8.68
C ILE A 343 9.12 -21.55 8.21
N PRO A 344 9.39 -22.71 8.82
CA PRO A 344 10.41 -23.62 8.33
C PRO A 344 10.18 -23.99 6.87
N MET A 345 11.23 -24.02 6.06
CA MET A 345 11.09 -24.39 4.65
C MET A 345 10.70 -25.86 4.47
N SER A 346 11.02 -26.70 5.47
CA SER A 346 10.66 -28.12 5.52
C SER A 346 9.15 -28.37 5.48
N ILE A 347 8.35 -27.40 5.91
CA ILE A 347 6.90 -27.48 5.94
C ILE A 347 6.20 -26.79 4.77
N LEU A 348 6.94 -26.05 3.93
CA LEU A 348 6.39 -25.47 2.71
C LEU A 348 6.06 -26.60 1.73
N GLY A 349 4.77 -26.97 1.63
CA GLY A 349 4.29 -28.12 0.87
C GLY A 349 3.64 -29.23 1.72
N MET A 350 3.58 -29.08 3.04
CA MET A 350 2.81 -29.94 3.95
C MET A 350 1.84 -29.09 4.79
N GLU A 351 0.69 -29.65 5.19
CA GLU A 351 -0.18 -29.01 6.19
C GLU A 351 0.62 -28.80 7.48
N ALA A 352 0.93 -27.55 7.81
CA ALA A 352 1.78 -27.27 8.96
C ALA A 352 1.26 -26.12 9.81
N LYS A 353 1.04 -26.43 11.08
CA LYS A 353 0.73 -25.49 12.17
C LYS A 353 2.03 -24.91 12.71
N ALA A 354 2.28 -23.64 12.44
CA ALA A 354 3.29 -22.86 13.14
C ALA A 354 2.60 -21.84 14.06
N ASN A 355 2.95 -21.87 15.34
CA ASN A 355 2.57 -20.86 16.32
C ASN A 355 3.83 -20.11 16.73
N LEU A 356 3.82 -18.79 16.58
CA LEU A 356 4.64 -17.87 17.37
C LEU A 356 3.99 -16.48 17.31
N ASN A 357 3.67 -15.92 18.48
CA ASN A 357 3.18 -14.55 18.63
C ASN A 357 4.37 -13.58 18.75
N ILE A 358 4.20 -12.32 18.30
CA ILE A 358 4.25 -11.08 19.11
C ILE A 358 4.19 -9.79 18.23
N THR A 359 3.28 -8.90 18.68
CA THR A 359 2.89 -7.46 18.58
C THR A 359 3.60 -6.30 17.81
N ALA A 360 2.79 -5.22 17.60
CA ALA A 360 2.91 -3.73 17.34
C ALA A 360 3.60 -3.12 16.08
N LEU A 361 2.83 -2.50 15.15
CA LEU A 361 3.02 -2.46 13.66
C LEU A 361 4.31 -3.12 13.15
N TYR A 362 4.45 -4.39 13.50
CA TYR A 362 5.71 -5.12 13.49
C TYR A 362 5.75 -5.99 12.24
N GLY A 363 6.90 -6.01 11.55
CA GLY A 363 7.05 -6.82 10.33
C GLY A 363 6.61 -6.14 9.04
N SER A 364 6.48 -4.81 9.02
CA SER A 364 6.31 -4.06 7.75
C SER A 364 7.48 -4.30 6.78
N LYS A 365 8.69 -4.46 7.32
CA LYS A 365 9.90 -4.93 6.62
C LYS A 365 10.69 -5.88 7.51
N VAL A 366 11.14 -6.99 6.90
CA VAL A 366 11.99 -8.01 7.52
C VAL A 366 13.20 -8.27 6.64
N HIS A 367 14.36 -8.45 7.26
CA HIS A 367 15.62 -8.72 6.58
C HIS A 367 16.46 -9.74 7.33
N THR A 368 17.40 -10.35 6.62
CA THR A 368 18.41 -11.25 7.20
C THR A 368 19.72 -10.49 7.34
N PHE A 369 20.30 -10.52 8.54
CA PHE A 369 21.64 -10.00 8.82
C PHE A 369 22.55 -11.17 9.18
N ARG A 370 23.37 -11.61 8.24
CA ARG A 370 24.28 -12.73 8.45
C ARG A 370 25.59 -12.26 9.06
N LEU A 371 25.91 -12.75 10.24
CA LEU A 371 27.17 -12.47 10.92
C LEU A 371 27.84 -13.79 11.30
N LEU A 372 29.02 -14.03 10.72
CA LEU A 372 29.71 -15.32 10.82
C LEU A 372 28.81 -16.46 10.32
N ASP A 373 28.50 -17.41 11.19
CA ASP A 373 27.67 -18.58 10.89
C ASP A 373 26.20 -18.41 11.31
N TYR A 374 25.80 -17.22 11.77
CA TYR A 374 24.47 -16.97 12.32
C TYR A 374 23.67 -15.94 11.50
N ASP A 375 22.41 -16.28 11.24
CA ASP A 375 21.45 -15.38 10.61
C ASP A 375 20.60 -14.70 11.69
N TYR A 376 20.75 -13.38 11.81
CA TYR A 376 19.88 -12.56 12.66
C TYR A 376 18.67 -12.12 11.85
N LEU A 377 17.49 -12.22 12.46
CA LEU A 377 16.29 -11.62 11.90
C LEU A 377 16.24 -10.15 12.30
N VAL A 378 16.17 -9.26 11.32
CA VAL A 378 16.04 -7.83 11.50
C VAL A 378 14.62 -7.41 11.17
N VAL A 379 13.97 -6.69 12.09
CA VAL A 379 12.57 -6.31 11.98
C VAL A 379 12.39 -4.83 12.20
N SER A 380 11.61 -4.19 11.32
CA SER A 380 11.18 -2.81 11.48
C SER A 380 9.89 -2.73 12.28
N GLU A 381 9.87 -1.85 13.28
CA GLU A 381 8.66 -1.37 13.96
C GLU A 381 8.51 0.13 13.64
N THR A 382 7.89 0.42 12.50
CA THR A 382 7.88 1.76 11.90
C THR A 382 7.22 2.80 12.79
N GLY A 383 6.13 2.44 13.47
CA GLY A 383 5.41 3.30 14.39
C GLY A 383 6.19 3.67 15.67
N LYS A 384 7.15 2.83 16.08
CA LYS A 384 8.02 3.10 17.25
C LYS A 384 9.43 3.55 16.89
N GLN A 385 9.71 3.76 15.61
CA GLN A 385 11.01 4.25 15.13
C GLN A 385 12.16 3.33 15.56
N ALA A 386 11.87 2.03 15.58
CA ALA A 386 12.71 1.01 16.16
C ALA A 386 13.02 -0.09 15.15
N VAL A 387 14.24 -0.60 15.24
CA VAL A 387 14.70 -1.77 14.51
C VAL A 387 15.16 -2.81 15.51
N HIS A 388 14.63 -4.02 15.41
CA HIS A 388 14.90 -5.09 16.34
C HIS A 388 15.71 -6.21 15.67
N PHE A 389 16.67 -6.75 16.40
CA PHE A 389 17.46 -7.91 16.01
C PHE A 389 17.06 -9.09 16.88
N TYR A 390 16.83 -10.23 16.23
CA TYR A 390 16.53 -11.49 16.88
C TYR A 390 17.53 -12.55 16.46
N LEU A 391 17.94 -13.36 17.43
CA LEU A 391 18.75 -14.55 17.23
C LEU A 391 17.99 -15.73 17.84
N PHE A 392 17.68 -16.76 17.05
CA PHE A 392 16.95 -17.95 17.51
C PHE A 392 15.63 -17.64 18.22
N GLY A 393 14.90 -16.65 17.71
CA GLY A 393 13.63 -16.18 18.29
C GLY A 393 13.77 -15.28 19.52
N GLU A 394 14.98 -15.08 20.07
CA GLU A 394 15.22 -14.17 21.18
C GLU A 394 15.65 -12.79 20.68
N LYS A 395 15.02 -11.73 21.19
CA LYS A 395 15.43 -10.35 20.89
C LYS A 395 16.76 -10.04 21.58
N VAL A 396 17.76 -9.64 20.79
CA VAL A 396 19.10 -9.34 21.28
C VAL A 396 19.36 -7.83 21.36
N LEU A 397 18.97 -7.09 20.33
CA LEU A 397 19.25 -5.65 20.20
C LEU A 397 18.02 -4.92 19.66
N THR A 398 17.80 -3.70 20.15
CA THR A 398 16.89 -2.71 19.58
C THR A 398 17.67 -1.45 19.29
N ILE A 399 17.57 -0.95 18.06
CA ILE A 399 18.16 0.31 17.62
C ILE A 399 17.02 1.32 17.45
N LEU A 400 17.13 2.47 18.11
CA LEU A 400 16.16 3.57 18.05
C LEU A 400 16.71 4.74 17.23
N ASP A 401 15.90 5.30 16.34
CA ASP A 401 16.19 6.54 15.61
C ASP A 401 15.13 7.61 15.88
N PRO A 402 15.29 8.42 16.95
CA PRO A 402 14.32 9.46 17.32
C PRO A 402 14.14 10.54 16.25
N SER A 403 15.06 10.61 15.27
CA SER A 403 15.01 11.59 14.20
C SER A 403 14.25 11.10 12.96
N ALA A 404 13.67 9.89 13.01
CA ALA A 404 12.89 9.30 11.93
C ALA A 404 11.45 9.04 12.39
N ASN A 405 10.47 9.75 11.82
CA ASN A 405 9.06 9.54 12.19
C ASN A 405 8.50 8.16 11.76
N TYR A 406 9.07 7.54 10.73
CA TYR A 406 8.61 6.26 10.17
C TYR A 406 9.76 5.46 9.59
N GLN A 407 10.64 4.93 10.44
CA GLN A 407 11.85 4.26 9.99
C GLN A 407 11.58 2.84 9.50
N GLU A 408 12.08 2.52 8.30
CA GLU A 408 12.05 1.18 7.72
C GLU A 408 13.49 0.68 7.49
N VAL A 409 13.73 -0.59 7.77
CA VAL A 409 14.89 -1.30 7.23
C VAL A 409 14.58 -1.60 5.78
N ASN A 410 15.39 -1.08 4.85
CA ASN A 410 15.19 -1.31 3.42
C ASN A 410 16.12 -2.39 2.89
N PHE A 411 17.35 -2.41 3.41
CA PHE A 411 18.39 -3.28 2.89
C PHE A 411 19.47 -3.56 3.94
N VAL A 412 19.97 -4.80 3.96
CA VAL A 412 21.12 -5.23 4.75
C VAL A 412 22.16 -5.74 3.77
N THR A 413 23.33 -5.10 3.74
CA THR A 413 24.39 -5.42 2.78
C THR A 413 25.73 -4.97 3.29
N SER A 414 26.80 -5.68 2.95
CA SER A 414 28.16 -5.21 3.16
C SER A 414 28.40 -4.02 2.22
N ALA A 415 28.65 -2.82 2.75
CA ALA A 415 28.99 -1.63 1.96
C ALA A 415 30.51 -1.41 1.92
N ASP A 416 31.27 -2.01 2.84
CA ASP A 416 32.69 -2.24 2.70
C ASP A 416 32.97 -3.67 2.19
N ASN A 417 34.07 -3.91 1.48
CA ASN A 417 34.44 -5.26 1.01
C ASN A 417 34.88 -6.19 2.18
N GLY A 418 34.43 -5.93 3.41
CA GLY A 418 34.90 -6.52 4.67
C GLY A 418 34.22 -7.83 5.06
N GLN A 419 33.34 -8.40 4.23
CA GLN A 419 32.49 -9.57 4.53
C GLN A 419 31.51 -9.37 5.70
N ILE A 420 31.49 -8.19 6.32
CA ILE A 420 30.56 -7.84 7.40
C ILE A 420 29.45 -6.98 6.80
N PRO A 421 28.18 -7.38 6.93
CA PRO A 421 27.10 -6.57 6.41
C PRO A 421 26.93 -5.28 7.21
N ASP A 422 26.72 -4.18 6.49
CA ASP A 422 26.24 -2.91 7.02
C ASP A 422 24.70 -2.90 7.01
N LEU A 423 24.13 -2.09 7.89
CA LEU A 423 22.69 -1.89 7.99
C LEU A 423 22.30 -0.58 7.30
N ILE A 424 21.41 -0.63 6.31
CA ILE A 424 20.88 0.55 5.64
C ILE A 424 19.42 0.76 6.06
N LEU A 425 19.22 1.79 6.88
CA LEU A 425 17.93 2.22 7.34
C LEU A 425 17.44 3.36 6.46
N THR A 426 16.23 3.27 5.95
CA THR A 426 15.64 4.33 5.14
C THR A 426 14.39 4.87 5.80
N CYS A 427 14.12 6.14 5.56
CA CYS A 427 12.86 6.72 5.97
C CYS A 427 12.42 7.69 4.91
N LYS A 428 11.45 7.30 4.07
CA LYS A 428 10.88 8.19 3.05
C LYS A 428 10.06 9.34 3.65
N PHE A 429 9.47 9.13 4.83
CA PHE A 429 8.55 10.08 5.48
C PHE A 429 9.19 10.89 6.63
N CYS A 430 10.52 10.83 6.84
CA CYS A 430 11.12 11.57 7.95
C CYS A 430 11.16 13.08 7.71
N GLN A 431 11.20 13.81 8.83
CA GLN A 431 11.30 15.26 8.94
C GLN A 431 10.02 15.98 8.48
N LYS A 432 9.90 17.24 8.90
CA LYS A 432 8.81 18.11 8.46
C LYS A 432 8.86 18.21 6.93
N TYR A 433 7.75 17.87 6.27
CA TYR A 433 7.61 17.82 4.80
C TYR A 433 8.25 16.61 4.07
N GLU A 434 8.48 15.48 4.75
CA GLU A 434 8.86 14.21 4.09
C GLU A 434 10.06 14.33 3.14
N LEU A 435 11.11 14.99 3.62
CA LEU A 435 12.36 15.12 2.86
C LEU A 435 12.99 13.75 2.62
N GLY A 436 12.81 12.85 3.58
CA GLY A 436 13.39 11.53 3.55
C GLY A 436 14.88 11.50 3.91
N LYS A 437 15.39 10.32 4.29
CA LYS A 437 16.80 10.09 4.62
C LYS A 437 17.18 8.62 4.44
N ALA A 438 18.48 8.38 4.26
CA ALA A 438 19.08 7.06 4.38
C ALA A 438 20.21 7.12 5.42
N THR A 439 20.19 6.19 6.37
CA THR A 439 21.19 6.06 7.43
C THR A 439 21.89 4.73 7.29
N ILE A 440 23.22 4.77 7.19
CA ILE A 440 24.06 3.58 7.07
C ILE A 440 24.76 3.39 8.42
N ILE A 441 24.59 2.22 9.01
CA ILE A 441 25.28 1.84 10.25
C ILE A 441 26.32 0.78 9.86
N PRO A 442 27.62 1.10 9.93
CA PRO A 442 28.67 0.13 9.63
C PRO A 442 28.56 -1.11 10.51
N GLY A 443 28.67 -2.30 9.94
CA GLY A 443 28.51 -3.56 10.65
C GLY A 443 29.53 -3.73 11.77
N LEU A 444 30.75 -3.22 11.59
CA LEU A 444 31.79 -3.15 12.64
C LEU A 444 31.32 -2.43 13.90
N ASN A 445 30.43 -1.45 13.78
CA ASN A 445 29.88 -0.73 14.92
C ASN A 445 28.73 -1.50 15.60
N ILE A 446 28.03 -2.39 14.87
CA ILE A 446 26.89 -3.16 15.38
C ILE A 446 27.36 -4.43 16.11
N ILE A 447 28.44 -5.07 15.63
CA ILE A 447 28.98 -6.33 16.15
C ILE A 447 29.11 -6.39 17.69
N PRO A 448 29.66 -5.37 18.38
CA PRO A 448 29.82 -5.43 19.84
C PRO A 448 28.48 -5.62 20.57
N PHE A 449 27.39 -5.10 20.01
CA PHE A 449 26.05 -5.20 20.58
C PHE A 449 25.38 -6.54 20.29
N LEU A 450 25.71 -7.18 19.16
CA LEU A 450 25.15 -8.48 18.79
C LEU A 450 25.86 -9.65 19.49
N ILE A 451 27.20 -9.62 19.57
CA ILE A 451 27.99 -10.74 20.10
C ILE A 451 28.22 -10.61 21.62
N THR A 452 28.63 -9.43 22.07
CA THR A 452 29.06 -9.19 23.45
C THR A 452 28.08 -8.35 24.27
N GLY A 453 26.99 -7.91 23.64
CA GLY A 453 25.97 -7.06 24.24
C GLY A 453 25.12 -7.79 25.29
N LYS A 454 24.33 -7.02 26.03
CA LYS A 454 23.32 -7.58 26.93
C LYS A 454 22.13 -8.05 26.11
N ARG A 455 21.45 -9.13 26.53
CA ARG A 455 20.15 -9.49 25.94
C ARG A 455 19.16 -8.34 26.09
N ASN A 456 18.32 -8.11 25.08
CA ASN A 456 17.40 -6.97 25.00
C ASN A 456 18.07 -5.61 25.17
N GLN A 457 19.30 -5.44 24.67
CA GLN A 457 19.97 -4.14 24.70
C GLN A 457 19.25 -3.13 23.80
N VAL A 458 19.19 -1.88 24.23
CA VAL A 458 18.58 -0.78 23.48
C VAL A 458 19.65 0.28 23.25
N GLU A 459 19.87 0.65 22.00
CA GLU A 459 20.86 1.63 21.59
C GLU A 459 20.22 2.67 20.65
N PHE A 460 20.82 3.85 20.59
CA PHE A 460 20.41 4.89 19.67
C PHE A 460 21.32 4.90 18.44
N VAL A 461 20.76 5.13 17.26
CA VAL A 461 21.51 5.21 15.99
C VAL A 461 22.70 6.18 16.09
N ASP A 462 22.52 7.32 16.73
CA ASP A 462 23.56 8.34 16.91
C ASP A 462 24.72 7.86 17.80
N SER A 463 24.45 6.94 18.74
CA SER A 463 25.45 6.40 19.68
C SER A 463 26.30 5.28 19.06
N ILE A 464 25.76 4.54 18.10
CA ILE A 464 26.45 3.43 17.43
C ILE A 464 27.48 3.97 16.42
N GLY A 465 27.24 5.17 15.88
CA GLY A 465 28.03 5.75 14.81
C GLY A 465 27.47 5.36 13.44
N SER A 466 26.98 6.36 12.71
CA SER A 466 26.28 6.16 11.44
C SER A 466 26.64 7.24 10.41
N ILE A 467 26.42 6.91 9.14
CA ILE A 467 26.56 7.82 8.00
C ILE A 467 25.15 8.19 7.56
N VAL A 468 24.84 9.49 7.57
CA VAL A 468 23.52 9.98 7.16
C VAL A 468 23.61 10.63 5.79
N LEU A 469 22.80 10.15 4.87
CA LEU A 469 22.59 10.70 3.53
C LEU A 469 21.21 11.36 3.48
N SER A 470 21.13 12.51 2.82
CA SER A 470 19.88 13.26 2.68
C SER A 470 19.85 14.01 1.35
N GLY A 471 18.65 14.20 0.80
CA GLY A 471 18.42 15.06 -0.35
C GLY A 471 18.54 16.56 -0.03
N PRO A 472 18.49 17.44 -1.05
CA PRO A 472 18.55 18.89 -0.88
C PRO A 472 17.39 19.43 -0.03
N ARG A 473 17.67 20.03 1.14
CA ARG A 473 16.64 20.51 2.09
C ARG A 473 15.67 21.56 1.54
N SER A 474 16.01 22.22 0.42
CA SER A 474 15.17 23.23 -0.22
C SER A 474 13.92 22.67 -0.90
N LEU A 475 13.90 21.38 -1.23
CA LEU A 475 12.80 20.74 -1.94
C LEU A 475 11.99 19.85 -0.99
N SER A 476 10.75 20.20 -0.67
CA SER A 476 9.90 19.36 0.18
C SER A 476 9.43 18.08 -0.55
N TYR A 477 8.99 17.06 0.20
CA TYR A 477 8.34 15.84 -0.28
C TYR A 477 9.11 15.05 -1.35
N GLN A 478 10.44 14.98 -1.22
CA GLN A 478 11.28 14.26 -2.18
C GLN A 478 11.12 12.74 -2.05
N HIS A 479 10.79 12.28 -0.84
CA HIS A 479 10.82 10.87 -0.45
C HIS A 479 12.19 10.26 -0.74
N TYR A 480 13.25 10.96 -0.34
CA TYR A 480 14.61 10.44 -0.40
C TYR A 480 14.76 9.22 0.51
N GLY A 481 15.38 8.15 0.01
CA GLY A 481 15.39 6.86 0.71
C GLY A 481 14.09 6.08 0.57
N ALA A 482 13.26 6.32 -0.46
CA ALA A 482 12.11 5.44 -0.75
C ALA A 482 12.54 3.99 -1.00
N SER A 483 13.68 3.81 -1.68
CA SER A 483 14.37 2.54 -1.85
C SER A 483 15.88 2.79 -1.75
N ALA A 484 16.62 1.81 -1.28
CA ALA A 484 18.08 1.85 -1.29
C ALA A 484 18.65 0.44 -1.48
N VAL A 485 19.70 0.32 -2.30
CA VAL A 485 20.40 -0.94 -2.53
C VAL A 485 21.87 -0.69 -2.82
N ALA A 486 22.74 -1.64 -2.47
CA ALA A 486 24.15 -1.58 -2.83
C ALA A 486 24.49 -2.62 -3.90
N SER A 487 25.37 -2.22 -4.79
CA SER A 487 26.17 -3.07 -5.70
C SER A 487 27.60 -3.14 -5.17
N GLN A 488 28.50 -3.82 -5.86
CA GLN A 488 29.92 -3.86 -5.52
C GLN A 488 30.60 -2.49 -5.52
N SER A 489 30.20 -1.55 -6.39
CA SER A 489 30.85 -0.22 -6.48
C SER A 489 30.03 0.91 -5.86
N PHE A 490 28.69 0.78 -5.84
CA PHE A 490 27.80 1.89 -5.55
C PHE A 490 26.68 1.56 -4.58
N LEU A 491 26.39 2.52 -3.71
CA LEU A 491 25.11 2.62 -3.02
C LEU A 491 24.16 3.48 -3.87
N LEU A 492 22.99 2.93 -4.18
CA LEU A 492 21.91 3.61 -4.88
C LEU A 492 20.80 3.98 -3.89
N VAL A 493 20.34 5.23 -3.94
CA VAL A 493 19.26 5.73 -3.08
C VAL A 493 18.24 6.51 -3.91
N THR A 494 16.97 6.11 -3.85
CA THR A 494 15.89 6.73 -4.61
C THR A 494 15.37 8.01 -3.95
N ALA A 495 15.13 9.07 -4.73
CA ALA A 495 14.19 10.14 -4.38
C ALA A 495 12.97 10.06 -5.31
N GLN A 496 11.93 9.37 -4.83
CA GLN A 496 10.88 8.82 -5.70
C GLN A 496 10.06 9.92 -6.40
N ASN A 497 9.75 11.01 -5.71
CA ASN A 497 8.90 12.09 -6.24
C ASN A 497 9.66 13.11 -7.09
N ILE A 498 10.98 12.96 -7.18
CA ILE A 498 11.81 13.66 -8.17
C ILE A 498 11.99 12.78 -9.42
N GLY A 499 11.77 11.47 -9.29
CA GLY A 499 12.04 10.49 -10.35
C GLY A 499 13.53 10.26 -10.58
N LEU A 500 14.32 10.24 -9.50
CA LEU A 500 15.78 10.10 -9.57
C LEU A 500 16.29 9.02 -8.63
N VAL A 501 17.38 8.36 -9.03
CA VAL A 501 18.18 7.47 -8.17
C VAL A 501 19.59 8.02 -8.07
N TYR A 502 20.07 8.21 -6.85
CA TYR A 502 21.35 8.81 -6.52
C TYR A 502 22.40 7.71 -6.37
N GLY A 503 23.53 7.83 -7.05
CA GLY A 503 24.64 6.88 -6.93
C GLY A 503 25.79 7.44 -6.10
N TYR A 504 26.13 6.74 -5.02
CA TYR A 504 27.24 7.06 -4.13
C TYR A 504 28.33 6.00 -4.26
N ASN A 505 29.58 6.44 -4.44
CA ASN A 505 30.71 5.51 -4.40
C ASN A 505 30.90 4.97 -2.97
N LEU A 506 30.80 3.65 -2.82
CA LEU A 506 30.86 2.98 -1.52
C LEU A 506 32.15 3.29 -0.75
N GLN A 507 33.28 3.34 -1.44
CA GLN A 507 34.60 3.57 -0.84
C GLN A 507 34.78 5.00 -0.30
N LYS A 508 33.91 5.93 -0.68
CA LYS A 508 33.98 7.35 -0.29
C LYS A 508 32.88 7.75 0.70
N LEU A 509 32.03 6.81 1.13
CA LEU A 509 30.88 7.11 1.97
C LEU A 509 31.29 7.85 3.24
N SER A 510 30.65 9.00 3.46
CA SER A 510 30.81 9.83 4.65
C SER A 510 29.59 10.73 4.80
N SER A 511 29.30 11.19 6.02
CA SER A 511 28.13 12.06 6.25
C SER A 511 28.29 13.36 5.47
N GLY A 512 27.25 13.74 4.72
CA GLY A 512 27.25 14.95 3.89
C GLY A 512 27.94 14.82 2.52
N ILE A 513 28.33 13.61 2.11
CA ILE A 513 28.85 13.37 0.77
C ILE A 513 27.82 13.71 -0.33
N THR A 514 28.28 14.26 -1.44
CA THR A 514 27.49 14.43 -2.66
C THR A 514 27.48 13.15 -3.48
N PRO A 515 26.39 12.82 -4.20
CA PRO A 515 26.40 11.65 -5.07
C PRO A 515 27.42 11.82 -6.19
N SER A 516 27.97 10.70 -6.64
CA SER A 516 28.88 10.63 -7.78
C SER A 516 28.15 10.82 -9.12
N PHE A 517 26.88 10.39 -9.19
CA PHE A 517 25.99 10.56 -10.33
C PHE A 517 24.54 10.45 -9.88
N TYR A 518 23.62 10.75 -10.78
CA TYR A 518 22.22 10.40 -10.65
C TYR A 518 21.72 9.74 -11.93
N VAL A 519 20.75 8.85 -11.76
CA VAL A 519 20.11 8.08 -12.80
C VAL A 519 18.70 8.59 -12.97
N LYS A 520 18.32 8.79 -14.23
CA LYS A 520 16.95 9.07 -14.66
C LYS A 520 16.69 8.30 -15.94
N GLU A 521 15.85 7.26 -15.88
CA GLU A 521 15.49 6.46 -17.05
C GLU A 521 16.76 5.99 -17.80
N ASP A 522 16.90 6.26 -19.10
CA ASP A 522 18.06 5.86 -19.90
C ASP A 522 19.28 6.81 -19.80
N ALA A 523 19.30 7.73 -18.83
CA ALA A 523 20.35 8.71 -18.63
C ALA A 523 21.08 8.53 -17.28
N ILE A 524 22.41 8.56 -17.35
CA ILE A 524 23.32 8.65 -16.19
C ILE A 524 24.00 9.99 -16.29
N ILE A 525 23.79 10.84 -15.28
CA ILE A 525 24.25 12.22 -15.31
C ILE A 525 25.23 12.46 -14.16
N TYR A 526 26.41 12.94 -14.52
CA TYR A 526 27.49 13.24 -13.60
C TYR A 526 27.45 14.75 -13.29
N PRO A 527 27.13 15.16 -12.05
CA PRO A 527 27.08 16.57 -11.70
C PRO A 527 28.47 17.21 -11.88
N SER A 528 28.54 18.29 -12.67
CA SER A 528 29.69 19.20 -12.65
C SER A 528 29.65 20.07 -11.39
N GLU A 529 30.80 20.51 -10.88
CA GLU A 529 30.89 21.36 -9.67
C GLU A 529 30.00 22.63 -9.72
N ASP A 530 29.66 23.11 -10.92
CA ASP A 530 28.95 24.38 -11.15
C ASP A 530 27.42 24.29 -11.37
N LEU A 531 26.82 23.09 -11.43
CA LEU A 531 25.37 22.94 -11.70
C LEU A 531 24.60 22.64 -10.40
N PRO A 532 23.86 23.62 -9.83
CA PRO A 532 23.08 23.38 -8.64
C PRO A 532 21.94 22.38 -8.92
N TRP A 533 21.53 21.70 -7.85
CA TRP A 533 20.40 20.80 -7.74
C TRP A 533 19.06 21.48 -8.07
N ASN A 534 18.83 21.83 -9.34
CA ASN A 534 17.62 22.51 -9.76
C ASN A 534 16.62 21.50 -10.31
N TRP A 535 16.11 20.65 -9.42
CA TRP A 535 15.02 19.73 -9.73
C TRP A 535 13.74 20.23 -9.07
N ASP A 536 12.68 20.34 -9.85
CA ASP A 536 11.35 20.62 -9.35
C ASP A 536 10.67 19.32 -8.90
N LYS A 537 9.72 19.42 -7.95
CA LYS A 537 8.80 18.33 -7.65
C LYS A 537 8.01 17.98 -8.91
N LEU A 538 7.89 16.68 -9.21
CA LEU A 538 7.10 16.19 -10.33
C LEU A 538 5.87 15.44 -9.79
N PRO A 539 4.69 15.56 -10.41
CA PRO A 539 3.57 14.68 -10.13
C PRO A 539 3.83 13.28 -10.69
N SER A 540 3.15 12.27 -10.14
CA SER A 540 3.28 10.86 -10.54
C SER A 540 3.06 10.59 -12.03
N SER A 541 2.23 11.40 -12.69
CA SER A 541 2.01 11.37 -14.14
C SER A 541 3.24 11.72 -14.98
N LYS A 542 4.31 12.25 -14.37
CA LYS A 542 5.57 12.59 -15.03
C LYS A 542 6.75 11.71 -14.61
N HIS A 543 6.89 11.39 -13.32
CA HIS A 543 8.04 10.62 -12.82
C HIS A 543 7.80 9.12 -12.76
N GLY A 544 6.57 8.64 -13.00
CA GLY A 544 6.28 7.22 -13.17
C GLY A 544 6.52 6.33 -11.94
N LEU A 545 6.78 6.92 -10.76
CA LEU A 545 7.35 6.25 -9.57
C LEU A 545 8.70 5.54 -9.87
N PHE A 546 9.56 6.16 -10.67
CA PHE A 546 10.91 5.67 -10.93
C PHE A 546 11.69 5.41 -9.62
N GLY A 547 12.32 4.24 -9.53
CA GLY A 547 13.06 3.79 -8.36
C GLY A 547 12.20 3.29 -7.21
N ALA A 548 10.92 3.00 -7.44
CA ALA A 548 10.05 2.39 -6.43
C ALA A 548 10.61 1.06 -5.90
N GLU A 549 11.13 0.23 -6.81
CA GLU A 549 11.81 -1.02 -6.50
C GLU A 549 13.17 -1.05 -7.19
N ILE A 550 14.17 -1.52 -6.47
CA ILE A 550 15.51 -1.76 -7.00
C ILE A 550 15.98 -3.15 -6.58
N CYS A 551 16.48 -3.92 -7.55
CA CYS A 551 17.03 -5.25 -7.34
C CYS A 551 18.46 -5.31 -7.90
N VAL A 552 19.36 -5.97 -7.17
CA VAL A 552 20.75 -6.20 -7.59
C VAL A 552 21.03 -7.69 -7.62
N TRP A 553 21.69 -8.15 -8.68
CA TRP A 553 22.18 -9.52 -8.78
C TRP A 553 23.53 -9.56 -9.49
N THR A 554 24.34 -10.56 -9.18
CA THR A 554 25.65 -10.77 -9.81
C THR A 554 25.56 -11.88 -10.85
N HIS A 555 26.06 -11.63 -12.05
CA HIS A 555 26.19 -12.63 -13.11
C HIS A 555 27.53 -12.47 -13.84
N GLU A 556 28.27 -13.57 -13.98
CA GLU A 556 29.61 -13.59 -14.62
C GLU A 556 30.60 -12.55 -14.07
N GLY A 557 30.51 -12.27 -12.76
CA GLY A 557 31.38 -11.31 -12.07
C GLY A 557 31.01 -9.84 -12.24
N PHE A 558 29.88 -9.53 -12.88
CA PHE A 558 29.33 -8.18 -12.95
C PHE A 558 28.02 -8.08 -12.17
N ASP A 559 27.81 -6.93 -11.53
CA ASP A 559 26.51 -6.63 -10.92
C ASP A 559 25.59 -5.98 -11.93
N PHE A 560 24.36 -6.47 -11.97
CA PHE A 560 23.25 -5.90 -12.70
C PHE A 560 22.25 -5.31 -11.72
N ILE A 561 21.70 -4.16 -12.09
CA ILE A 561 20.86 -3.36 -11.23
C ILE A 561 19.57 -3.09 -11.99
N ALA A 562 18.44 -3.65 -11.55
CA ALA A 562 17.12 -3.35 -12.09
C ALA A 562 16.45 -2.25 -11.28
N ILE A 563 15.94 -1.21 -11.95
CA ILE A 563 15.20 -0.09 -11.36
C ILE A 563 13.84 -0.01 -12.04
N SER A 564 12.77 -0.10 -11.25
CA SER A 564 11.39 -0.06 -11.78
C SER A 564 10.90 1.37 -12.04
N GLU A 565 10.10 1.55 -13.08
CA GLU A 565 9.24 2.70 -13.33
C GLU A 565 7.78 2.23 -13.39
N LEU A 566 7.20 1.99 -12.20
CA LEU A 566 5.98 1.19 -12.04
C LEU A 566 4.80 1.68 -12.88
N LEU A 567 4.52 2.98 -12.89
CA LEU A 567 3.31 3.52 -13.54
C LEU A 567 3.42 3.54 -15.07
N PHE A 568 4.65 3.51 -15.59
CA PHE A 568 4.89 3.48 -17.04
C PHE A 568 5.22 2.06 -17.54
N ASN A 569 5.19 1.08 -16.64
CA ASN A 569 5.37 -0.34 -16.92
C ASN A 569 6.71 -0.67 -17.56
N LYS A 570 7.79 -0.11 -16.99
CA LYS A 570 9.17 -0.34 -17.44
C LYS A 570 10.09 -0.77 -16.30
N VAL A 571 11.10 -1.55 -16.63
CA VAL A 571 12.22 -1.87 -15.72
C VAL A 571 13.53 -1.61 -16.46
N TYR A 572 14.33 -0.67 -15.96
CA TYR A 572 15.64 -0.34 -16.52
C TYR A 572 16.71 -1.18 -15.82
N ILE A 573 17.56 -1.83 -16.60
CA ILE A 573 18.67 -2.63 -16.14
C ILE A 573 19.97 -1.92 -16.49
N TYR A 574 20.79 -1.70 -15.47
CA TYR A 574 22.13 -1.13 -15.56
C TYR A 574 23.16 -2.21 -15.26
N LYS A 575 24.36 -2.01 -15.77
CA LYS A 575 25.52 -2.85 -15.49
C LYS A 575 26.55 -2.03 -14.72
N ASP A 576 26.93 -2.50 -13.54
CA ASP A 576 28.12 -2.01 -12.85
C ASP A 576 29.34 -2.69 -13.50
N ALA A 577 30.08 -1.92 -14.30
CA ALA A 577 31.23 -2.43 -15.04
C ALA A 577 32.50 -2.54 -14.15
N GLY A 578 32.40 -2.21 -12.86
CA GLY A 578 33.54 -2.02 -11.98
C GLY A 578 34.31 -0.74 -12.32
N ASN A 579 35.22 -0.32 -11.42
CA ASN A 579 36.00 0.92 -11.54
C ASN A 579 35.16 2.21 -11.57
N SER A 580 34.03 2.24 -10.86
CA SER A 580 33.17 3.43 -10.77
C SER A 580 32.49 3.84 -12.09
N ALA A 581 32.21 2.90 -13.00
CA ALA A 581 31.42 3.16 -14.19
C ALA A 581 30.10 2.36 -14.16
N LEU A 582 28.97 3.08 -14.21
CA LEU A 582 27.64 2.50 -14.39
C LEU A 582 27.24 2.69 -15.86
N GLU A 583 26.70 1.64 -16.48
CA GLU A 583 26.28 1.67 -17.88
C GLU A 583 24.80 1.28 -18.01
N VAL A 584 24.05 2.00 -18.84
CA VAL A 584 22.69 1.62 -19.22
C VAL A 584 22.75 0.40 -20.13
N TRP A 585 22.19 -0.72 -19.69
CA TRP A 585 22.33 -1.99 -20.38
C TRP A 585 21.08 -2.35 -21.20
N LEU A 586 19.91 -2.37 -20.57
CA LEU A 586 18.66 -2.81 -21.19
C LEU A 586 17.45 -2.18 -20.51
N ALA A 587 16.38 -1.90 -21.23
CA ALA A 587 15.06 -1.56 -20.69
C ALA A 587 14.05 -2.65 -21.07
N LEU A 588 13.37 -3.21 -20.08
CA LEU A 588 12.25 -4.11 -20.27
C LEU A 588 10.96 -3.29 -20.32
N GLU A 589 10.19 -3.42 -21.38
CA GLU A 589 8.93 -2.69 -21.56
C GLU A 589 7.79 -3.68 -21.74
N LEU A 590 6.78 -3.64 -20.87
CA LEU A 590 5.62 -4.50 -20.97
C LEU A 590 4.73 -4.05 -22.14
N ASP A 591 4.37 -4.96 -23.04
CA ASP A 591 3.42 -4.70 -24.12
C ASP A 591 1.98 -4.66 -23.58
N PRO A 592 1.34 -3.47 -23.53
CA PRO A 592 -0.01 -3.33 -23.03
C PRO A 592 -1.06 -3.95 -23.96
N LEU A 593 -0.73 -4.26 -25.23
CA LEU A 593 -1.64 -4.93 -26.15
C LEU A 593 -1.99 -6.36 -25.71
N SER A 594 -1.20 -6.93 -24.80
CA SER A 594 -1.50 -8.22 -24.20
C SER A 594 -2.73 -8.18 -23.26
N ASP A 595 -3.23 -6.99 -22.89
CA ASP A 595 -4.27 -6.82 -21.88
C ASP A 595 -5.18 -5.60 -22.12
N PHE A 596 -6.01 -5.67 -23.16
CA PHE A 596 -6.86 -4.57 -23.62
C PHE A 596 -7.90 -4.04 -22.62
N ASN A 597 -8.20 -4.79 -21.54
CA ASN A 597 -9.24 -4.43 -20.57
C ASN A 597 -8.67 -3.84 -19.28
N THR A 598 -7.35 -3.67 -19.19
CA THR A 598 -6.68 -3.13 -17.99
C THR A 598 -6.22 -1.71 -18.22
N VAL A 599 -6.44 -0.86 -17.22
CA VAL A 599 -6.00 0.53 -17.25
C VAL A 599 -4.47 0.56 -17.12
N LYS A 600 -3.79 1.25 -18.03
CA LYS A 600 -2.33 1.26 -18.11
C LYS A 600 -1.63 1.55 -16.77
N TYR A 601 -2.11 2.57 -16.06
CA TYR A 601 -1.51 3.02 -14.81
C TYR A 601 -1.75 2.08 -13.62
N SER A 602 -2.72 1.16 -13.71
CA SER A 602 -2.99 0.21 -12.64
C SER A 602 -2.07 -1.02 -12.69
N ILE A 603 -1.37 -1.28 -13.80
CA ILE A 603 -0.63 -2.52 -14.06
C ILE A 603 0.55 -2.73 -13.10
N GLU A 604 1.33 -1.68 -12.83
CA GLU A 604 2.48 -1.67 -11.91
C GLU A 604 3.58 -2.70 -12.25
N PHE A 605 3.97 -2.81 -13.52
CA PHE A 605 5.06 -3.72 -13.91
C PHE A 605 6.40 -3.30 -13.28
N GLY A 606 7.04 -4.24 -12.59
CA GLY A 606 8.26 -3.99 -11.80
C GLY A 606 8.04 -3.94 -10.29
N LYS A 607 6.83 -4.23 -9.78
CA LYS A 607 6.52 -4.16 -8.33
C LYS A 607 7.30 -5.19 -7.50
N GLY A 608 7.61 -6.34 -8.08
CA GLY A 608 8.48 -7.35 -7.52
C GLY A 608 9.49 -7.76 -8.58
N ILE A 609 10.77 -7.78 -8.23
CA ILE A 609 11.86 -8.11 -9.13
C ILE A 609 12.77 -9.11 -8.41
N HIS A 610 13.00 -10.26 -9.03
CA HIS A 610 13.87 -11.30 -8.47
C HIS A 610 14.61 -12.03 -9.59
N PHE A 611 15.92 -12.24 -9.42
CA PHE A 611 16.71 -13.02 -10.35
C PHE A 611 16.99 -14.40 -9.78
N SER A 612 16.47 -15.44 -10.44
CA SER A 612 16.77 -16.83 -10.07
C SER A 612 18.11 -17.22 -10.69
N THR A 613 19.10 -17.49 -9.83
CA THR A 613 20.42 -17.97 -10.22
C THR A 613 20.41 -19.43 -10.68
N THR A 614 19.38 -20.20 -10.31
CA THR A 614 19.24 -21.60 -10.72
C THR A 614 18.71 -21.68 -12.15
N GLU A 615 17.66 -20.92 -12.45
CA GLU A 615 17.04 -20.90 -13.78
C GLU A 615 17.71 -19.91 -14.74
N MET A 616 18.50 -18.97 -14.22
CA MET A 616 19.12 -17.89 -14.99
C MET A 616 18.06 -17.00 -15.66
N ARG A 617 17.01 -16.66 -14.91
CA ARG A 617 15.87 -15.85 -15.37
C ARG A 617 15.59 -14.72 -14.39
N LEU A 618 15.22 -13.56 -14.95
CA LEU A 618 14.67 -12.45 -14.19
C LEU A 618 13.16 -12.57 -14.17
N TYR A 619 12.60 -12.68 -12.96
CA TYR A 619 11.19 -12.64 -12.69
C TYR A 619 10.77 -11.21 -12.35
N VAL A 620 9.70 -10.74 -12.98
CA VAL A 620 9.13 -9.40 -12.77
C VAL A 620 7.62 -9.53 -12.58
N SER A 621 7.05 -8.90 -11.56
CA SER A 621 5.61 -8.90 -11.34
C SER A 621 4.90 -7.65 -11.87
N SER A 622 3.60 -7.79 -12.12
CA SER A 622 2.67 -6.71 -12.44
C SER A 622 1.32 -7.00 -11.77
N PRO A 623 1.11 -6.52 -10.53
CA PRO A 623 -0.08 -6.87 -9.76
C PRO A 623 -1.40 -6.42 -10.37
N GLY A 624 -1.40 -5.39 -11.22
CA GLY A 624 -2.61 -4.88 -11.85
C GLY A 624 -3.00 -5.54 -13.17
N SER A 625 -2.14 -6.38 -13.73
CA SER A 625 -2.41 -7.07 -15.00
C SER A 625 -3.68 -7.94 -14.92
N PHE A 626 -4.31 -8.12 -16.06
CA PHE A 626 -5.55 -8.88 -16.28
C PHE A 626 -6.69 -8.41 -15.36
N ASN A 627 -6.94 -7.09 -15.36
CA ASN A 627 -7.94 -6.38 -14.55
C ASN A 627 -7.77 -6.67 -13.05
N GLY A 628 -6.54 -6.57 -12.57
CA GLY A 628 -6.20 -6.72 -11.15
C GLY A 628 -6.00 -8.15 -10.65
N ALA A 629 -5.97 -9.15 -11.54
CA ALA A 629 -5.61 -10.52 -11.15
C ALA A 629 -4.13 -10.62 -10.78
N GLY A 630 -3.29 -9.91 -11.52
CA GLY A 630 -1.84 -9.89 -11.39
C GLY A 630 -1.14 -11.02 -12.13
N ALA A 631 0.12 -10.76 -12.50
CA ALA A 631 0.93 -11.68 -13.30
C ALA A 631 2.42 -11.59 -12.95
N ILE A 632 3.12 -12.71 -13.15
CA ILE A 632 4.59 -12.83 -13.13
C ILE A 632 5.07 -13.10 -14.56
N TRP A 633 6.07 -12.32 -14.96
CA TRP A 633 6.76 -12.41 -16.24
C TRP A 633 8.17 -12.94 -16.00
N SER A 634 8.72 -13.68 -16.95
CA SER A 634 10.09 -14.19 -16.86
C SER A 634 10.86 -13.96 -18.16
N VAL A 635 12.04 -13.36 -18.03
CA VAL A 635 12.96 -13.09 -19.15
C VAL A 635 14.28 -13.79 -18.86
N SER A 636 14.78 -14.59 -19.80
CA SER A 636 16.04 -15.32 -19.59
C SER A 636 17.26 -14.42 -19.73
N MET A 637 18.33 -14.70 -18.96
CA MET A 637 19.59 -13.96 -19.09
C MET A 637 20.18 -14.06 -20.51
N ALA A 638 20.06 -15.23 -21.14
CA ALA A 638 20.51 -15.47 -22.51
C ALA A 638 19.78 -14.57 -23.54
N GLU A 639 18.48 -14.35 -23.35
CA GLU A 639 17.68 -13.48 -24.21
C GLU A 639 18.05 -11.99 -24.03
N MET A 640 18.21 -11.55 -22.79
CA MET A 640 18.68 -10.19 -22.49
C MET A 640 20.06 -9.94 -23.12
N GLN A 641 21.00 -10.87 -22.95
CA GLN A 641 22.32 -10.81 -23.58
C GLN A 641 22.26 -10.81 -25.10
N ARG A 642 21.38 -11.63 -25.71
CA ARG A 642 21.19 -11.65 -27.17
C ARG A 642 20.65 -10.32 -27.68
N THR A 643 19.72 -9.70 -26.95
CA THR A 643 19.14 -8.40 -27.29
C THR A 643 20.20 -7.30 -27.32
N VAL A 644 21.03 -7.24 -26.27
CA VAL A 644 22.10 -6.23 -26.19
C VAL A 644 23.25 -6.54 -27.15
N GLY A 645 23.75 -7.77 -27.17
CA GLY A 645 24.98 -8.13 -27.88
C GLY A 645 24.78 -8.39 -29.39
N PHE A 646 23.75 -9.15 -29.75
CA PHE A 646 23.50 -9.55 -31.14
C PHE A 646 22.61 -8.54 -31.86
N TRP A 647 21.48 -8.18 -31.26
CA TRP A 647 20.52 -7.24 -31.88
C TRP A 647 20.93 -5.77 -31.70
N LYS A 648 21.85 -5.47 -30.77
CA LYS A 648 22.28 -4.10 -30.43
C LYS A 648 21.11 -3.19 -30.02
N SER A 649 20.06 -3.79 -29.45
CA SER A 649 18.91 -3.06 -28.93
C SER A 649 19.11 -2.79 -27.43
N LYS A 650 18.67 -1.61 -27.00
CA LYS A 650 18.56 -1.27 -25.57
C LYS A 650 17.17 -1.53 -25.01
N HIS A 651 16.24 -2.04 -25.82
CA HIS A 651 14.87 -2.30 -25.40
C HIS A 651 14.49 -3.76 -25.72
N LEU A 652 13.83 -4.41 -24.77
CA LEU A 652 13.19 -5.72 -24.91
C LEU A 652 11.71 -5.59 -24.57
N ILE A 653 10.86 -6.01 -25.50
CA ILE A 653 9.40 -5.98 -25.31
C ILE A 653 8.97 -7.27 -24.63
N VAL A 654 8.43 -7.14 -23.42
CA VAL A 654 7.87 -8.25 -22.64
C VAL A 654 6.41 -8.44 -23.04
N ASN A 655 6.07 -9.63 -23.52
CA ASN A 655 4.74 -9.95 -24.06
C ASN A 655 4.20 -11.27 -23.50
N ALA A 656 2.89 -11.46 -23.55
CA ALA A 656 2.22 -12.62 -22.96
C ALA A 656 2.50 -13.96 -23.64
N LEU A 657 2.85 -13.96 -24.92
CA LEU A 657 3.09 -15.21 -25.65
C LEU A 657 4.43 -15.85 -25.27
N GLU A 658 5.45 -15.03 -25.02
CA GLU A 658 6.82 -15.51 -24.80
C GLU A 658 7.24 -15.45 -23.32
N HIS A 659 6.72 -14.48 -22.56
CA HIS A 659 7.30 -14.11 -21.26
C HIS A 659 6.35 -14.32 -20.08
N LEU A 660 5.05 -14.57 -20.31
CA LEU A 660 4.11 -14.79 -19.20
C LEU A 660 4.42 -16.12 -18.53
N SER A 661 4.85 -16.05 -17.27
CA SER A 661 5.20 -17.23 -16.48
C SER A 661 3.99 -17.75 -15.71
N LEU A 662 3.29 -16.84 -15.01
CA LEU A 662 2.19 -17.19 -14.12
C LEU A 662 1.18 -16.04 -14.06
N VAL A 663 -0.11 -16.36 -14.21
CA VAL A 663 -1.21 -15.48 -13.81
C VAL A 663 -1.70 -15.97 -12.46
N ASN A 664 -2.09 -15.07 -11.56
CA ASN A 664 -2.63 -15.46 -10.25
C ASN A 664 -3.68 -16.58 -10.41
N PRO A 665 -3.40 -17.80 -9.90
CA PRO A 665 -4.21 -18.97 -10.24
C PRO A 665 -5.56 -19.00 -9.51
N GLU A 666 -5.80 -18.08 -8.58
CA GLU A 666 -7.03 -18.00 -7.81
C GLU A 666 -8.28 -17.78 -8.70
N THR A 667 -9.20 -18.75 -8.66
CA THR A 667 -10.42 -18.75 -9.49
C THR A 667 -11.57 -17.96 -8.89
N LYS A 668 -11.57 -17.72 -7.57
CA LYS A 668 -12.62 -16.99 -6.85
C LYS A 668 -12.23 -15.53 -6.57
N LYS A 669 -11.69 -14.86 -7.59
CA LYS A 669 -11.16 -13.49 -7.55
C LYS A 669 -12.12 -12.51 -6.85
N LYS A 670 -11.83 -12.17 -5.60
CA LYS A 670 -12.48 -11.06 -4.89
C LYS A 670 -11.47 -9.94 -4.66
N GLY A 671 -11.52 -8.95 -5.55
CA GLY A 671 -10.73 -7.72 -5.47
C GLY A 671 -9.27 -7.84 -5.93
N TRP A 672 -8.53 -6.75 -5.76
CA TRP A 672 -7.12 -6.61 -6.13
C TRP A 672 -6.21 -7.24 -5.06
N SER A 673 -5.44 -8.25 -5.45
CA SER A 673 -4.68 -9.08 -4.49
C SER A 673 -3.23 -8.64 -4.29
N ASN A 674 -2.77 -7.66 -5.07
CA ASN A 674 -1.36 -7.22 -5.11
C ASN A 674 -0.39 -8.40 -5.36
N PHE A 675 -0.77 -9.30 -6.26
CA PHE A 675 -0.05 -10.53 -6.56
C PHE A 675 1.37 -10.28 -7.07
N GLY A 676 2.34 -10.92 -6.42
CA GLY A 676 3.76 -10.79 -6.74
C GLY A 676 4.40 -9.54 -6.16
N SER A 677 3.88 -8.99 -5.06
CA SER A 677 4.47 -7.82 -4.41
C SER A 677 5.94 -8.07 -3.99
N ILE A 678 6.26 -9.32 -3.63
CA ILE A 678 7.61 -9.80 -3.34
C ILE A 678 7.77 -11.16 -4.01
N LEU A 679 8.95 -11.39 -4.59
CA LEU A 679 9.35 -12.62 -5.24
C LEU A 679 10.65 -13.12 -4.59
N THR A 680 10.75 -14.42 -4.32
CA THR A 680 11.99 -15.03 -3.80
C THR A 680 12.03 -16.52 -4.11
N ASP A 681 13.20 -17.16 -4.01
CA ASP A 681 13.34 -18.60 -4.23
C ASP A 681 13.25 -19.39 -2.92
N SER A 682 12.58 -20.54 -2.99
CA SER A 682 12.64 -21.56 -1.93
C SER A 682 14.03 -22.22 -1.88
N SER A 683 14.27 -23.06 -0.88
CA SER A 683 15.47 -23.92 -0.84
C SER A 683 15.49 -24.97 -1.96
N SER A 684 14.33 -25.36 -2.50
CA SER A 684 14.20 -26.30 -3.62
C SER A 684 14.28 -25.64 -5.00
N GLY A 685 14.40 -24.32 -5.07
CA GLY A 685 14.41 -23.55 -6.31
C GLY A 685 13.03 -23.18 -6.85
N ASN A 686 11.96 -23.44 -6.10
CA ASN A 686 10.59 -23.02 -6.43
C ASN A 686 10.44 -21.52 -6.21
N LEU A 687 9.58 -20.86 -6.98
CA LEU A 687 9.30 -19.44 -6.82
C LEU A 687 8.25 -19.23 -5.72
N ILE A 688 8.60 -18.46 -4.70
CA ILE A 688 7.68 -17.99 -3.67
C ILE A 688 7.16 -16.62 -4.07
N VAL A 689 5.84 -16.50 -4.19
CA VAL A 689 5.13 -15.31 -4.64
C VAL A 689 4.26 -14.77 -3.51
N SER A 690 4.51 -13.54 -3.10
CA SER A 690 3.69 -12.90 -2.07
C SER A 690 2.39 -12.28 -2.62
N ILE A 691 1.31 -12.37 -1.84
CA ILE A 691 -0.04 -11.90 -2.16
C ILE A 691 -0.63 -11.20 -0.93
N PRO A 692 -0.09 -10.03 -0.51
CA PRO A 692 -0.44 -9.42 0.77
C PRO A 692 -1.90 -8.95 0.86
N GLN A 693 -2.57 -8.75 -0.27
CA GLN A 693 -3.97 -8.33 -0.32
C GLN A 693 -4.91 -9.47 -0.71
N PHE A 694 -4.50 -10.72 -0.46
CA PHE A 694 -5.40 -11.88 -0.61
C PHE A 694 -6.68 -11.68 0.23
N GLY A 695 -7.84 -11.83 -0.40
CA GLY A 695 -9.15 -11.59 0.22
C GLY A 695 -9.54 -10.10 0.34
N TYR A 696 -8.85 -9.17 -0.32
CA TYR A 696 -9.14 -7.72 -0.20
C TYR A 696 -10.57 -7.33 -0.56
N GLY A 697 -11.17 -7.97 -1.57
CA GLY A 697 -12.55 -7.75 -1.99
C GLY A 697 -13.58 -8.65 -1.32
N ASP A 698 -13.22 -9.40 -0.27
CA ASP A 698 -14.16 -10.16 0.56
C ASP A 698 -14.49 -9.37 1.83
N LEU A 699 -15.78 -9.09 2.06
CA LEU A 699 -16.24 -8.33 3.23
C LEU A 699 -16.71 -9.23 4.39
N HIS A 700 -16.73 -10.56 4.21
CA HIS A 700 -17.43 -11.47 5.13
C HIS A 700 -16.59 -12.70 5.54
N GLN A 701 -16.18 -13.53 4.58
CA GLN A 701 -15.64 -14.86 4.84
C GLN A 701 -14.15 -14.83 5.12
N LEU A 702 -13.36 -14.12 4.30
CA LEU A 702 -11.90 -14.04 4.41
C LEU A 702 -11.40 -12.61 4.18
N PRO A 703 -11.79 -11.63 5.03
CA PRO A 703 -11.45 -10.22 4.78
C PRO A 703 -9.95 -9.97 4.96
N LEU A 704 -9.32 -9.49 3.88
CA LEU A 704 -7.95 -8.96 3.80
C LEU A 704 -6.94 -9.73 4.67
N ILE A 705 -6.64 -10.96 4.29
CA ILE A 705 -5.77 -11.84 5.08
C ILE A 705 -4.32 -11.72 4.60
N GLY A 706 -4.10 -11.86 3.30
CA GLY A 706 -2.76 -12.04 2.73
C GLY A 706 -2.37 -13.52 2.61
N ALA A 707 -1.46 -13.83 1.69
CA ALA A 707 -1.00 -15.19 1.43
C ALA A 707 0.40 -15.22 0.79
N LEU A 708 1.05 -16.39 0.85
CA LEU A 708 2.16 -16.76 -0.03
C LEU A 708 1.74 -17.92 -0.93
N LEU A 709 2.13 -17.87 -2.20
CA LEU A 709 2.03 -18.96 -3.15
C LEU A 709 3.42 -19.57 -3.38
N VAL A 710 3.53 -20.88 -3.25
CA VAL A 710 4.73 -21.64 -3.63
C VAL A 710 4.45 -22.28 -5.00
N HIS A 711 5.23 -21.87 -6.02
CA HIS A 711 5.09 -22.29 -7.42
C HIS A 711 6.32 -23.06 -7.89
#